data_AF-A0A2D7NKX0-F1
#
_entry.id   AF-A0A2D7NKX0-F1
#
_cell.length_a   1.000
_cell.length_b   1.000
_cell.length_c   1.000
_cell.angle_alpha   90.00
_cell.angle_beta   90.00
_cell.angle_gamma   90.00
#
_symmetry.space_group_name_H-M   'P 1'
#
loop_
_entity.id
_entity.type
_entity.pdbx_description
1 polymer ?
#
loop_
_entity_poly.entity_id
_entity_poly.type
_entity_poly.pdbx_seq_one_letter_code
_entity_poly.pdbx_strand_id
1 'polypeptide(L)'
;MNTPKTLTACCTLTAAALVPADHAVRDHSAPPPLTPVRSLVKADTPPEQGLLVRDQIVVQFVTEATHSIAESRAMRVGSTGLDSLDVIGYLLDVTNIEPQFKGSSPEKAAAIGAPDVSGYHVVDFNPQLVTPRELCAIYNANPLVLRAEPIGLHPIYADVNDTYFSYQWHLDQSNDSDIDMPEAWDLQTGSEQITVAILDSGVRYYHDDLGGQGASSLQNARGNLWRNTAEDAGQAGVDDDGNGFIDDYLGWDFVSSPIYTCWNGEDCTGSDNDPRDFNGHGTHCAGIVGALNNNGFMVSSVAGGRGNGSFSSDGNGVRLMSCKIGHSAQYSGSEYGFVSMNYAAQALYYAADNGARIASCSWGSSNSGGIGSAITYFNAAGGLVFKASGNSNSQSADYMGSRSDVINVAATDQSDLRASFSNYGTWIDISAPGVDILSTYHDHNDAGTDYAAYLSGTSMATPLAAGAAALIWSADPSMSASQVWATLRDTADNIDSINGSAAGKLGSGRVNVEAALASLVLDPDPTGACCADFVCSIQTEIDCLLEGGTYFGDNVPCSQINCSPPDPNGACCLGTSCSLETEANCDAQGGTYLGDDTACDAGTCEPPANSNLLLISFRGNTPIPGIGTVRNDDIVSYDPDTGQWAMYFDGSDVAFNSGAIDAFCLLDDGRLLVSKSASISLDGNSFDDSDIMLFTPTSLGTNTSGSFEMYFDASDMQMTTNGEDIDGLAILPDGRLVLSTAGTTKISGVTNHRDEDLFVFTPTSLGENTSGSIQTYLDNSDVGLNNSGSEDVDAFHIHPDGRVTFSCVGNFTVSGLSGTDEDLVNFTPTSTGSQTAGAFEFFIVGADLGLATISDIGGYCEVER
;
A
#
# COMPACT_ATOMS: atom_id res chain seq x y z
N MET A 1 -37.33 -20.83 78.36
CA MET A 1 -37.29 -20.74 79.83
C MET A 1 -35.94 -20.17 80.24
N ASN A 2 -35.99 -19.07 80.98
CA ASN A 2 -34.92 -18.34 81.69
C ASN A 2 -33.94 -19.28 82.44
N THR A 3 -32.67 -18.97 82.71
CA THR A 3 -32.01 -17.69 83.07
C THR A 3 -30.46 -17.89 83.17
N PRO A 4 -29.66 -16.81 83.33
CA PRO A 4 -28.22 -16.71 83.00
C PRO A 4 -27.30 -16.53 84.23
N LYS A 5 -26.00 -16.27 84.00
CA LYS A 5 -25.21 -15.14 84.59
C LYS A 5 -23.72 -15.06 84.10
N THR A 6 -23.38 -13.93 83.47
CA THR A 6 -22.22 -12.99 83.66
C THR A 6 -20.92 -13.47 84.36
N LEU A 7 -19.68 -13.03 84.01
CA LEU A 7 -19.17 -11.65 83.86
C LEU A 7 -17.70 -11.64 83.29
N THR A 8 -17.33 -10.50 82.68
CA THR A 8 -16.09 -10.07 81.98
C THR A 8 -14.82 -9.88 82.85
N ALA A 9 -13.60 -10.03 82.27
CA ALA A 9 -12.39 -9.27 82.66
C ALA A 9 -11.24 -9.39 81.63
N CYS A 10 -10.36 -8.38 81.63
CA CYS A 10 -9.31 -8.04 80.65
C CYS A 10 -7.91 -7.96 81.32
N CYS A 11 -6.82 -8.15 80.52
CA CYS A 11 -5.40 -7.75 80.74
C CYS A 11 -4.55 -8.49 81.82
N THR A 12 -3.22 -8.72 81.76
CA THR A 12 -2.07 -8.46 80.85
C THR A 12 -0.77 -9.13 81.40
N LEU A 13 0.12 -9.58 80.48
CA LEU A 13 1.61 -9.65 80.43
C LEU A 13 2.55 -9.99 81.63
N THR A 14 3.52 -10.90 81.38
CA THR A 14 5.03 -10.72 81.30
C THR A 14 5.71 -12.10 81.53
N ALA A 15 6.51 -12.72 80.63
CA ALA A 15 7.84 -12.44 80.04
C ALA A 15 9.08 -12.95 80.86
N ALA A 16 9.73 -14.01 80.34
CA ALA A 16 11.19 -14.33 80.25
C ALA A 16 12.07 -14.39 81.53
N ALA A 17 13.20 -15.11 81.70
CA ALA A 17 14.15 -15.95 80.93
C ALA A 17 15.00 -16.78 81.95
N LEU A 18 15.73 -17.87 81.65
CA LEU A 18 17.13 -17.92 81.12
C LEU A 18 17.69 -19.39 81.02
N VAL A 19 18.03 -19.81 79.79
CA VAL A 19 19.19 -20.55 79.16
C VAL A 19 20.41 -20.96 80.05
N PRO A 20 21.33 -21.97 79.77
CA PRO A 20 21.81 -22.64 78.51
C PRO A 20 21.92 -24.20 78.58
N ALA A 21 22.37 -25.02 77.62
CA ALA A 21 22.76 -24.93 76.20
C ALA A 21 22.78 -26.35 75.58
N ASP A 22 22.59 -26.37 74.25
CA ASP A 22 23.22 -27.19 73.21
C ASP A 22 22.52 -28.41 72.56
N HIS A 23 22.58 -28.31 71.22
CA HIS A 23 22.25 -29.21 70.11
C HIS A 23 20.79 -29.60 69.77
N ALA A 24 20.29 -28.83 68.80
CA ALA A 24 19.71 -29.27 67.52
C ALA A 24 18.33 -29.97 67.56
N VAL A 25 17.29 -29.18 67.81
CA VAL A 25 15.88 -29.59 67.74
C VAL A 25 14.97 -28.41 67.34
N ARG A 26 14.07 -28.67 66.38
CA ARG A 26 12.73 -28.07 66.10
C ARG A 26 12.69 -26.66 65.45
N ASP A 27 11.68 -26.31 64.65
CA ASP A 27 10.25 -26.44 64.94
C ASP A 27 9.34 -26.27 63.69
N HIS A 28 8.09 -26.74 63.85
CA HIS A 28 6.93 -26.39 63.03
C HIS A 28 6.82 -24.85 62.90
N SER A 29 6.75 -24.37 61.66
CA SER A 29 6.45 -22.95 61.38
C SER A 29 5.63 -22.84 60.09
N ALA A 30 4.81 -21.79 60.06
CA ALA A 30 3.87 -21.37 59.03
C ALA A 30 4.40 -21.49 57.58
N PRO A 31 3.51 -21.52 56.56
CA PRO A 31 3.93 -21.27 55.18
C PRO A 31 4.78 -19.99 55.14
N PRO A 32 5.80 -19.92 54.27
CA PRO A 32 6.73 -18.80 54.26
C PRO A 32 5.95 -17.48 54.14
N PRO A 33 6.33 -16.43 54.91
CA PRO A 33 5.68 -15.13 54.81
C PRO A 33 6.04 -14.52 53.46
N LEU A 34 5.10 -14.61 52.52
CA LEU A 34 5.14 -13.87 51.27
C LEU A 34 5.07 -12.39 51.65
N THR A 35 6.23 -11.74 51.60
CA THR A 35 6.38 -10.37 52.04
C THR A 35 5.75 -9.46 50.99
N PRO A 36 4.87 -8.52 51.34
CA PRO A 36 4.24 -7.65 50.34
C PRO A 36 5.28 -6.62 49.90
N VAL A 37 5.69 -6.67 48.64
CA VAL A 37 6.57 -5.64 48.07
C VAL A 37 5.95 -5.11 46.78
N ARG A 38 5.45 -3.88 46.95
CA ARG A 38 5.31 -2.78 45.98
C ARG A 38 4.57 -3.07 44.68
N SER A 39 3.39 -2.44 44.59
CA SER A 39 2.91 -1.75 43.39
C SER A 39 4.08 -1.31 42.52
N LEU A 40 4.23 -2.03 41.40
CA LEU A 40 4.96 -1.54 40.26
C LEU A 40 3.99 -0.63 39.51
N VAL A 41 3.99 0.66 39.89
CA VAL A 41 3.78 1.69 38.88
C VAL A 41 4.96 1.54 37.93
N LYS A 42 4.82 0.72 36.88
CA LYS A 42 5.75 0.70 35.75
C LYS A 42 5.53 2.04 35.03
N ALA A 43 6.64 2.67 34.68
CA ALA A 43 6.71 4.06 34.24
C ALA A 43 5.80 4.33 33.03
N ASP A 44 5.20 5.52 33.04
CA ASP A 44 4.47 6.15 31.95
C ASP A 44 5.28 6.15 30.63
N THR A 45 5.31 5.02 29.95
CA THR A 45 5.46 4.98 28.51
C THR A 45 4.10 4.49 28.03
N PRO A 46 3.19 5.41 27.66
CA PRO A 46 1.92 4.96 27.11
C PRO A 46 2.23 4.09 25.89
N PRO A 47 1.52 2.97 25.67
CA PRO A 47 1.40 2.45 24.33
C PRO A 47 0.68 3.52 23.52
N GLU A 48 1.42 4.48 22.96
CA GLU A 48 0.85 5.59 22.19
C GLU A 48 0.31 5.11 20.82
N GLN A 49 0.40 3.83 20.49
CA GLN A 49 -0.12 3.33 19.22
C GLN A 49 -0.88 2.02 19.41
N GLY A 50 -2.20 2.05 19.25
CA GLY A 50 -2.92 0.79 19.04
C GLY A 50 -4.42 0.95 18.84
N LEU A 51 -5.12 1.40 19.88
CA LEU A 51 -6.58 1.37 19.86
C LEU A 51 -7.13 2.69 19.35
N LEU A 52 -7.94 2.64 18.29
CA LEU A 52 -8.62 3.79 17.72
C LEU A 52 -10.13 3.56 17.70
N VAL A 53 -10.90 4.64 17.84
CA VAL A 53 -12.34 4.59 17.50
C VAL A 53 -12.46 4.30 16.00
N ARG A 54 -13.17 3.22 15.63
CA ARG A 54 -13.17 2.68 14.27
C ARG A 54 -13.93 3.55 13.26
N ASP A 55 -15.00 4.21 13.70
CA ASP A 55 -15.97 4.93 12.87
C ASP A 55 -15.94 6.45 13.07
N GLN A 56 -14.96 6.96 13.82
CA GLN A 56 -14.84 8.39 14.12
C GLN A 56 -13.39 8.90 14.06
N ILE A 57 -13.23 10.09 13.49
CA ILE A 57 -12.00 10.90 13.59
C ILE A 57 -12.31 12.28 14.15
N VAL A 58 -11.28 13.00 14.59
CA VAL A 58 -11.37 14.42 14.93
C VAL A 58 -10.67 15.26 13.88
N VAL A 59 -11.38 16.25 13.35
CA VAL A 59 -10.86 17.21 12.37
C VAL A 59 -10.93 18.61 12.96
N GLN A 60 -9.81 19.33 12.91
CA GLN A 60 -9.74 20.75 13.21
C GLN A 60 -9.73 21.53 11.89
N PHE A 61 -10.79 22.29 11.64
CA PHE A 61 -10.89 23.15 10.45
C PHE A 61 -10.25 24.52 10.68
N VAL A 62 -9.83 25.18 9.59
CA VAL A 62 -9.45 26.60 9.62
C VAL A 62 -10.66 27.46 10.03
N THR A 63 -10.43 28.67 10.55
CA THR A 63 -11.49 29.55 11.05
C THR A 63 -12.56 29.86 9.99
N GLU A 64 -12.15 30.06 8.73
CA GLU A 64 -13.05 30.35 7.61
C GLU A 64 -13.97 29.17 7.27
N ALA A 65 -13.42 27.95 7.29
CA ALA A 65 -14.18 26.72 7.09
C ALA A 65 -15.11 26.44 8.28
N THR A 66 -14.64 26.68 9.51
CA THR A 66 -15.45 26.55 10.74
C THR A 66 -16.70 27.44 10.69
N HIS A 67 -16.57 28.69 10.23
CA HIS A 67 -17.72 29.58 10.05
C HIS A 67 -18.67 29.07 8.96
N SER A 68 -18.14 28.63 7.82
CA SER A 68 -18.93 28.12 6.70
C SER A 68 -19.73 26.85 7.09
N ILE A 69 -19.13 25.95 7.85
CA ILE A 69 -19.76 24.72 8.39
C ILE A 69 -20.88 25.06 9.39
N ALA A 70 -20.67 26.09 10.22
CA ALA A 70 -21.70 26.54 11.15
C ALA A 70 -22.94 27.13 10.43
N GLU A 71 -22.73 27.78 9.28
CA GLU A 71 -23.79 28.37 8.45
C GLU A 71 -24.51 27.35 7.55
N SER A 72 -23.82 26.29 7.10
CA SER A 72 -24.33 25.28 6.16
C SER A 72 -25.23 24.20 6.79
N ARG A 73 -25.32 24.14 8.13
CA ARG A 73 -26.15 23.22 8.94
C ARG A 73 -27.64 23.17 8.58
N ALA A 74 -28.11 23.99 7.64
CA ALA A 74 -29.49 24.07 7.18
C ALA A 74 -29.84 23.21 5.94
N MET A 75 -28.91 22.49 5.29
CA MET A 75 -29.21 21.82 4.01
C MET A 75 -29.00 20.29 3.88
N ARG A 76 -27.95 19.64 4.43
CA ARG A 76 -27.78 18.15 4.40
C ARG A 76 -26.93 17.62 5.56
N VAL A 77 -27.27 16.43 6.06
CA VAL A 77 -26.49 15.69 7.07
C VAL A 77 -25.19 15.19 6.40
N GLY A 78 -24.03 15.38 7.05
CA GLY A 78 -22.71 14.98 6.53
C GLY A 78 -22.03 15.95 5.57
N SER A 79 -22.65 17.08 5.22
CA SER A 79 -22.08 18.11 4.34
C SER A 79 -21.59 19.32 5.15
N THR A 80 -20.42 19.80 4.78
CA THR A 80 -19.76 21.02 5.27
C THR A 80 -20.21 22.28 4.53
N GLY A 81 -20.82 22.15 3.35
CA GLY A 81 -21.16 23.26 2.46
C GLY A 81 -19.98 23.82 1.68
N LEU A 82 -18.85 23.10 1.68
CA LEU A 82 -17.60 23.46 1.01
C LEU A 82 -17.26 22.35 0.00
N ASP A 83 -17.21 22.68 -1.29
CA ASP A 83 -17.14 21.69 -2.38
C ASP A 83 -15.99 20.68 -2.20
N SER A 84 -14.80 21.12 -1.79
CA SER A 84 -13.63 20.25 -1.61
C SER A 84 -13.76 19.26 -0.45
N LEU A 85 -14.52 19.60 0.59
CA LEU A 85 -14.78 18.73 1.74
C LEU A 85 -16.03 17.86 1.52
N ASP A 86 -17.01 18.37 0.79
CA ASP A 86 -18.24 17.64 0.46
C ASP A 86 -18.00 16.52 -0.56
N VAL A 87 -17.00 16.66 -1.44
CA VAL A 87 -16.53 15.56 -2.31
C VAL A 87 -15.95 14.42 -1.47
N ILE A 88 -15.12 14.73 -0.46
CA ILE A 88 -14.59 13.73 0.48
C ILE A 88 -15.74 13.02 1.18
N GLY A 89 -16.71 13.79 1.70
CA GLY A 89 -17.87 13.25 2.38
C GLY A 89 -18.76 12.35 1.51
N TYR A 90 -18.89 12.67 0.21
CA TYR A 90 -19.66 11.85 -0.73
C TYR A 90 -18.94 10.55 -1.13
N LEU A 91 -17.62 10.59 -1.37
CA LEU A 91 -16.85 9.43 -1.82
C LEU A 91 -16.64 8.40 -0.71
N LEU A 92 -16.51 8.85 0.54
CA LEU A 92 -16.12 8.02 1.69
C LEU A 92 -17.26 7.79 2.69
N ASP A 93 -18.49 8.11 2.31
CA ASP A 93 -19.71 7.90 3.11
C ASP A 93 -19.60 8.52 4.51
N VAL A 94 -19.20 9.80 4.57
CA VAL A 94 -19.23 10.57 5.82
C VAL A 94 -20.68 10.81 6.20
N THR A 95 -21.08 10.23 7.32
CA THR A 95 -22.47 10.21 7.76
C THR A 95 -22.81 11.41 8.64
N ASN A 96 -21.83 12.02 9.31
CA ASN A 96 -22.07 13.16 10.19
C ASN A 96 -20.78 13.95 10.48
N ILE A 97 -20.94 15.26 10.73
CA ILE A 97 -19.87 16.17 11.15
C ILE A 97 -20.45 17.09 12.24
N GLU A 98 -19.94 16.98 13.47
CA GLU A 98 -20.41 17.80 14.60
C GLU A 98 -19.31 18.43 15.44
N PRO A 99 -19.52 19.64 16.00
CA PRO A 99 -18.56 20.25 16.91
C PRO A 99 -18.28 19.33 18.11
N GLN A 100 -17.01 19.02 18.33
CA GLN A 100 -16.55 18.25 19.47
C GLN A 100 -16.83 19.02 20.77
N PHE A 101 -16.52 20.32 20.78
CA PHE A 101 -16.74 21.21 21.93
C PHE A 101 -18.03 22.03 21.74
N LYS A 102 -19.17 21.42 22.07
CA LYS A 102 -20.50 22.03 21.88
C LYS A 102 -20.62 23.37 22.63
N GLY A 103 -20.97 24.42 21.90
CA GLY A 103 -21.13 25.78 22.44
C GLY A 103 -19.83 26.56 22.67
N SER A 104 -18.68 26.05 22.19
CA SER A 104 -17.44 26.82 22.11
C SER A 104 -17.57 27.96 21.07
N SER A 105 -16.77 29.02 21.22
CA SER A 105 -16.62 30.07 20.21
C SER A 105 -15.28 30.80 20.41
N PRO A 106 -14.73 31.43 19.36
CA PRO A 106 -13.50 32.21 19.46
C PRO A 106 -13.59 33.32 20.52
N GLU A 107 -14.76 33.96 20.67
CA GLU A 107 -14.97 35.04 21.64
C GLU A 107 -14.91 34.53 23.09
N LYS A 108 -15.45 33.33 23.36
CA LYS A 108 -15.40 32.72 24.70
C LYS A 108 -13.96 32.36 25.09
N ALA A 109 -13.19 31.82 24.14
CA ALA A 109 -11.78 31.50 24.35
C ALA A 109 -10.96 32.78 24.60
N ALA A 110 -11.14 33.80 23.76
CA ALA A 110 -10.46 35.09 23.89
C ALA A 110 -10.77 35.81 25.22
N ALA A 111 -12.00 35.73 25.71
CA ALA A 111 -12.41 36.38 26.96
C ALA A 111 -11.67 35.86 28.21
N ILE A 112 -11.15 34.63 28.16
CA ILE A 112 -10.41 34.01 29.27
C ILE A 112 -8.93 33.74 28.93
N GLY A 113 -8.46 34.15 27.74
CA GLY A 113 -7.09 33.91 27.27
C GLY A 113 -6.78 32.42 27.04
N ALA A 114 -7.79 31.63 26.68
CA ALA A 114 -7.63 30.20 26.37
C ALA A 114 -7.48 29.96 24.84
N PRO A 115 -6.95 28.81 24.42
CA PRO A 115 -6.97 28.40 23.01
C PRO A 115 -8.38 28.30 22.45
N ASP A 116 -8.55 28.69 21.19
CA ASP A 116 -9.81 28.49 20.46
C ASP A 116 -9.95 27.02 20.04
N VAL A 117 -11.00 26.38 20.56
CA VAL A 117 -11.35 24.98 20.28
C VAL A 117 -12.58 24.84 19.39
N SER A 118 -13.10 25.95 18.86
CA SER A 118 -14.34 25.94 18.08
C SER A 118 -14.23 25.27 16.70
N GLY A 119 -13.01 25.16 16.17
CA GLY A 119 -12.73 24.47 14.91
C GLY A 119 -12.74 22.94 14.98
N TYR A 120 -12.79 22.33 16.18
CA TYR A 120 -12.73 20.88 16.34
C TYR A 120 -14.09 20.23 16.12
N HIS A 121 -14.12 19.26 15.22
CA HIS A 121 -15.32 18.50 14.84
C HIS A 121 -15.03 17.01 14.89
N VAL A 122 -16.00 16.22 15.36
CA VAL A 122 -16.03 14.78 15.20
C VAL A 122 -16.67 14.47 13.86
N VAL A 123 -16.03 13.62 13.07
CA VAL A 123 -16.51 13.15 11.76
C VAL A 123 -16.83 11.66 11.89
N ASP A 124 -18.09 11.29 11.66
CA ASP A 124 -18.56 9.91 11.64
C ASP A 124 -18.54 9.40 10.19
N PHE A 125 -18.00 8.21 9.95
CA PHE A 125 -17.84 7.64 8.60
C PHE A 125 -18.09 6.13 8.60
N ASN A 126 -18.14 5.54 7.40
CA ASN A 126 -18.31 4.10 7.24
C ASN A 126 -16.95 3.37 7.32
N PRO A 127 -16.66 2.64 8.42
CA PRO A 127 -15.36 1.99 8.61
C PRO A 127 -15.13 0.79 7.70
N GLN A 128 -16.09 0.43 6.84
CA GLN A 128 -15.93 -0.60 5.81
C GLN A 128 -15.39 -0.05 4.48
N LEU A 129 -15.34 1.28 4.33
CA LEU A 129 -14.90 1.93 3.09
C LEU A 129 -13.53 2.62 3.23
N VAL A 130 -13.18 3.04 4.44
CA VAL A 130 -11.95 3.78 4.73
C VAL A 130 -11.61 3.59 6.21
N THR A 131 -10.32 3.50 6.57
CA THR A 131 -9.89 3.43 7.99
C THR A 131 -9.75 4.83 8.60
N PRO A 132 -9.78 4.98 9.95
CA PRO A 132 -9.57 6.28 10.60
C PRO A 132 -8.28 6.99 10.16
N ARG A 133 -7.20 6.24 9.89
CA ARG A 133 -5.91 6.80 9.51
C ARG A 133 -5.93 7.31 8.07
N GLU A 134 -6.47 6.53 7.14
CA GLU A 134 -6.58 6.94 5.73
C GLU A 134 -7.47 8.19 5.60
N LEU A 135 -8.60 8.20 6.33
CA LEU A 135 -9.49 9.35 6.33
C LEU A 135 -8.79 10.59 6.90
N CYS A 136 -8.00 10.46 7.97
CA CYS A 136 -7.19 11.57 8.48
C CYS A 136 -6.18 12.08 7.45
N ALA A 137 -5.50 11.20 6.71
CA ALA A 137 -4.56 11.60 5.65
C ALA A 137 -5.28 12.40 4.54
N ILE A 138 -6.46 11.95 4.11
CA ILE A 138 -7.28 12.63 3.09
C ILE A 138 -7.75 14.01 3.59
N TYR A 139 -8.22 14.11 4.83
CA TYR A 139 -8.58 15.41 5.41
C TYR A 139 -7.35 16.32 5.58
N ASN A 140 -6.20 15.80 6.02
CA ASN A 140 -4.96 16.57 6.18
C ASN A 140 -4.39 17.13 4.87
N ALA A 141 -4.71 16.50 3.73
CA ALA A 141 -4.33 17.02 2.40
C ALA A 141 -5.19 18.22 1.95
N ASN A 142 -6.31 18.51 2.63
CA ASN A 142 -7.21 19.60 2.27
C ASN A 142 -6.77 20.93 2.93
N PRO A 143 -6.60 22.03 2.18
CA PRO A 143 -6.13 23.31 2.73
C PRO A 143 -7.10 23.97 3.74
N LEU A 144 -8.34 23.49 3.84
CA LEU A 144 -9.34 23.95 4.81
C LEU A 144 -9.24 23.22 6.16
N VAL A 145 -8.35 22.23 6.27
CA VAL A 145 -8.10 21.44 7.47
C VAL A 145 -6.75 21.85 8.06
N LEU A 146 -6.74 22.21 9.34
CA LEU A 146 -5.50 22.47 10.08
C LEU A 146 -4.82 21.17 10.50
N ARG A 147 -5.64 20.21 10.95
CA ARG A 147 -5.20 18.84 11.27
C ARG A 147 -6.41 17.91 11.35
N ALA A 148 -6.21 16.65 11.04
CA ALA A 148 -7.10 15.54 11.30
C ALA A 148 -6.32 14.45 12.04
N GLU A 149 -6.90 13.93 13.11
CA GLU A 149 -6.28 12.94 13.98
C GLU A 149 -7.28 11.83 14.33
N PRO A 150 -6.83 10.56 14.37
CA PRO A 150 -7.69 9.48 14.82
C PRO A 150 -7.90 9.60 16.34
N ILE A 151 -9.02 9.04 16.83
CA ILE A 151 -9.35 9.11 18.26
C ILE A 151 -8.74 7.92 18.98
N GLY A 152 -7.74 8.17 19.82
CA GLY A 152 -7.13 7.14 20.67
C GLY A 152 -8.11 6.60 21.72
N LEU A 153 -8.24 5.27 21.76
CA LEU A 153 -8.80 4.53 22.88
C LEU A 153 -7.64 4.12 23.79
N HIS A 154 -7.83 4.28 25.09
CA HIS A 154 -6.86 3.82 26.07
C HIS A 154 -7.55 2.78 26.96
N PRO A 155 -6.97 1.58 27.10
CA PRO A 155 -7.53 0.60 28.01
C PRO A 155 -7.44 1.10 29.45
N ILE A 156 -8.38 0.65 30.28
CA ILE A 156 -8.27 0.76 31.73
C ILE A 156 -7.66 -0.58 32.16
N TYR A 157 -6.40 -0.57 32.61
CA TYR A 157 -5.64 -1.77 32.94
C TYR A 157 -6.45 -2.83 33.72
N ALA A 158 -6.57 -4.02 33.15
CA ALA A 158 -7.32 -5.15 33.64
C ALA A 158 -6.47 -5.98 34.60
N ASP A 159 -6.25 -5.47 35.82
CA ASP A 159 -5.63 -6.28 36.87
C ASP A 159 -6.51 -7.52 37.18
N VAL A 160 -5.85 -8.65 37.44
CA VAL A 160 -6.43 -9.87 38.01
C VAL A 160 -6.05 -10.00 39.48
N ASN A 161 -6.94 -10.55 40.31
CA ASN A 161 -6.74 -10.67 41.75
C ASN A 161 -6.48 -12.11 42.24
N ASP A 162 -6.24 -13.04 41.31
CA ASP A 162 -6.07 -14.46 41.61
C ASP A 162 -4.81 -14.68 42.47
N THR A 163 -4.93 -15.56 43.47
CA THR A 163 -3.97 -15.63 44.59
C THR A 163 -2.56 -16.02 44.16
N TYR A 164 -2.42 -16.76 43.06
CA TYR A 164 -1.16 -17.29 42.55
C TYR A 164 -0.69 -16.65 41.25
N PHE A 165 -1.37 -15.61 40.75
CA PHE A 165 -0.99 -14.93 39.50
C PHE A 165 0.49 -14.51 39.50
N SER A 166 1.00 -13.96 40.62
CA SER A 166 2.41 -13.54 40.74
C SER A 166 3.45 -14.66 40.63
N TYR A 167 3.02 -15.93 40.58
CA TYR A 167 3.88 -17.09 40.38
C TYR A 167 3.81 -17.64 38.95
N GLN A 168 2.93 -17.11 38.12
CA GLN A 168 2.70 -17.55 36.75
C GLN A 168 3.55 -16.72 35.80
N TRP A 169 4.87 -16.93 35.88
CA TRP A 169 5.86 -16.24 35.04
C TRP A 169 5.52 -16.28 33.55
N HIS A 170 4.86 -17.35 33.11
CA HIS A 170 4.49 -17.57 31.72
C HIS A 170 3.37 -16.65 31.23
N LEU A 171 2.65 -15.98 32.14
CA LEU A 171 1.64 -14.97 31.83
C LEU A 171 2.21 -13.55 31.94
N ASP A 172 3.09 -13.31 32.93
CA ASP A 172 3.72 -12.01 33.18
C ASP A 172 5.06 -12.19 33.93
N GLN A 173 6.13 -11.64 33.38
CA GLN A 173 7.38 -11.43 34.06
C GLN A 173 8.16 -10.22 33.53
N SER A 174 9.08 -9.71 34.35
CA SER A 174 9.77 -8.45 34.08
C SER A 174 10.75 -8.44 32.89
N ASN A 175 11.14 -9.60 32.37
CA ASN A 175 12.12 -9.72 31.28
C ASN A 175 11.45 -9.94 29.91
N ASP A 176 10.11 -9.88 29.82
CA ASP A 176 9.35 -9.98 28.57
C ASP A 176 9.42 -11.36 27.88
N SER A 177 9.93 -12.38 28.58
CA SER A 177 9.97 -13.76 28.07
C SER A 177 8.71 -14.54 28.45
N ASP A 178 7.54 -13.94 28.29
CA ASP A 178 6.21 -14.52 28.62
C ASP A 178 5.25 -14.30 27.46
N ILE A 179 3.93 -14.46 27.62
CA ILE A 179 3.01 -14.33 26.49
C ILE A 179 2.20 -13.02 26.51
N ASP A 180 2.59 -12.05 27.35
CA ASP A 180 2.02 -10.70 27.45
C ASP A 180 0.52 -10.69 27.83
N MET A 181 0.15 -11.48 28.85
CA MET A 181 -1.26 -11.64 29.21
C MET A 181 -1.93 -10.44 29.87
N PRO A 182 -1.31 -9.72 30.83
CA PRO A 182 -1.93 -8.52 31.39
C PRO A 182 -2.33 -7.51 30.32
N GLU A 183 -1.45 -7.31 29.35
CA GLU A 183 -1.65 -6.41 28.22
C GLU A 183 -2.70 -6.99 27.24
N ALA A 184 -2.70 -8.30 26.99
CA ALA A 184 -3.73 -8.95 26.18
C ALA A 184 -5.14 -8.85 26.79
N TRP A 185 -5.28 -8.98 28.11
CA TRP A 185 -6.58 -8.90 28.80
C TRP A 185 -7.21 -7.51 28.77
N ASP A 186 -6.42 -6.47 28.50
CA ASP A 186 -6.95 -5.13 28.21
C ASP A 186 -7.72 -5.08 26.89
N LEU A 187 -7.45 -6.01 25.98
CA LEU A 187 -8.06 -6.11 24.65
C LEU A 187 -9.19 -7.13 24.60
N GLN A 188 -8.94 -8.34 25.11
CA GLN A 188 -9.89 -9.44 25.14
C GLN A 188 -9.54 -10.41 26.27
N THR A 189 -10.56 -10.86 27.02
CA THR A 189 -10.41 -11.77 28.16
C THR A 189 -10.95 -13.18 27.91
N GLY A 190 -11.69 -13.38 26.83
CA GLY A 190 -12.30 -14.65 26.44
C GLY A 190 -13.79 -14.50 26.17
N SER A 191 -14.38 -15.50 25.52
CA SER A 191 -15.80 -15.52 25.18
C SER A 191 -16.40 -16.91 25.34
N GLU A 192 -17.58 -16.96 25.97
CA GLU A 192 -18.36 -18.19 26.16
C GLU A 192 -18.78 -18.86 24.84
N GLN A 193 -18.67 -18.15 23.72
CA GLN A 193 -18.99 -18.68 22.39
C GLN A 193 -17.89 -19.57 21.81
N ILE A 194 -16.67 -19.50 22.37
CA ILE A 194 -15.53 -20.26 21.89
C ILE A 194 -15.34 -21.49 22.77
N THR A 195 -15.40 -22.67 22.15
CA THR A 195 -15.21 -23.95 22.83
C THR A 195 -13.85 -24.55 22.47
N VAL A 196 -13.08 -24.93 23.50
CA VAL A 196 -11.79 -25.61 23.40
C VAL A 196 -11.94 -27.01 23.98
N ALA A 197 -11.71 -28.02 23.15
CA ALA A 197 -11.71 -29.42 23.56
C ALA A 197 -10.36 -29.82 24.15
N ILE A 198 -10.38 -30.28 25.40
CA ILE A 198 -9.22 -30.78 26.12
C ILE A 198 -9.21 -32.31 25.97
N LEU A 199 -8.41 -32.80 25.03
CA LEU A 199 -8.27 -34.23 24.75
C LEU A 199 -7.12 -34.79 25.58
N ASP A 200 -7.44 -35.30 26.78
CA ASP A 200 -6.43 -35.72 27.74
C ASP A 200 -6.94 -36.86 28.65
N SER A 201 -6.40 -36.97 29.86
CA SER A 201 -6.78 -37.89 30.94
C SER A 201 -8.10 -37.56 31.63
N GLY A 202 -8.79 -36.51 31.17
CA GLY A 202 -10.01 -35.94 31.74
C GLY A 202 -9.77 -34.57 32.36
N VAL A 203 -10.81 -33.98 32.94
CA VAL A 203 -10.73 -32.70 33.66
C VAL A 203 -11.43 -32.86 35.00
N ARG A 204 -10.80 -32.40 36.09
CA ARG A 204 -11.46 -32.25 37.38
C ARG A 204 -12.46 -31.10 37.30
N TYR A 205 -13.65 -31.38 36.75
CA TYR A 205 -14.70 -30.39 36.55
C TYR A 205 -15.20 -29.75 37.86
N TYR A 206 -14.94 -30.36 39.00
CA TYR A 206 -15.30 -29.86 40.33
C TYR A 206 -14.13 -29.17 41.05
N HIS A 207 -13.07 -28.81 40.31
CA HIS A 207 -12.09 -27.85 40.79
C HIS A 207 -12.74 -26.46 40.78
N ASP A 208 -12.75 -25.73 41.89
CA ASP A 208 -13.50 -24.47 41.99
C ASP A 208 -13.00 -23.42 40.97
N ASP A 209 -11.72 -23.47 40.60
CA ASP A 209 -11.12 -22.58 39.59
C ASP A 209 -11.46 -22.95 38.12
N LEU A 210 -12.16 -24.06 37.91
CA LEU A 210 -12.63 -24.53 36.60
C LEU A 210 -14.15 -24.63 36.55
N GLY A 211 -14.74 -25.36 37.49
CA GLY A 211 -16.19 -25.57 37.62
C GLY A 211 -16.93 -24.46 38.35
N GLY A 212 -16.21 -23.51 38.92
CA GLY A 212 -16.77 -22.44 39.73
C GLY A 212 -17.11 -22.86 41.16
N GLN A 213 -17.32 -21.87 42.01
CA GLN A 213 -17.59 -22.03 43.44
C GLN A 213 -18.70 -23.06 43.71
N GLY A 214 -18.35 -24.11 44.44
CA GLY A 214 -19.30 -25.12 44.92
C GLY A 214 -19.59 -26.24 43.92
N ALA A 215 -18.84 -26.29 42.83
CA ALA A 215 -18.88 -27.40 41.89
C ALA A 215 -18.59 -28.72 42.61
N SER A 216 -19.43 -29.72 42.38
CA SER A 216 -19.33 -31.03 43.07
C SER A 216 -19.97 -32.18 42.29
N SER A 217 -20.56 -31.90 41.13
CA SER A 217 -21.25 -32.85 40.25
C SER A 217 -21.27 -32.31 38.82
N LEU A 218 -21.52 -33.18 37.85
CA LEU A 218 -21.65 -32.81 36.43
C LEU A 218 -22.72 -31.72 36.21
N GLN A 219 -23.81 -31.72 37.00
CA GLN A 219 -24.93 -30.79 36.82
C GLN A 219 -24.67 -29.39 37.38
N ASN A 220 -23.79 -29.24 38.38
CA ASN A 220 -23.53 -27.95 39.03
C ASN A 220 -22.14 -27.37 38.76
N ALA A 221 -21.26 -28.10 38.10
CA ALA A 221 -20.04 -27.53 37.53
C ALA A 221 -20.42 -26.63 36.35
N ARG A 222 -20.12 -25.33 36.47
CA ARG A 222 -20.50 -24.29 35.51
C ARG A 222 -19.26 -23.53 35.05
N GLY A 223 -18.67 -22.71 35.92
CA GLY A 223 -17.39 -22.02 35.71
C GLY A 223 -17.08 -21.71 34.24
N ASN A 224 -15.93 -22.18 33.74
CA ASN A 224 -15.55 -22.11 32.33
C ASN A 224 -15.65 -23.47 31.61
N LEU A 225 -16.42 -24.41 32.14
CA LEU A 225 -16.61 -25.70 31.49
C LEU A 225 -17.65 -25.60 30.38
N TRP A 226 -17.43 -26.33 29.29
CA TRP A 226 -18.44 -26.49 28.26
C TRP A 226 -19.63 -27.27 28.81
N ARG A 227 -20.82 -26.91 28.32
CA ARG A 227 -22.09 -27.46 28.77
C ARG A 227 -22.89 -27.88 27.54
N ASN A 228 -23.25 -29.16 27.45
CA ASN A 228 -24.23 -29.59 26.45
C ASN A 228 -25.61 -29.06 26.87
N THR A 229 -26.04 -27.97 26.22
CA THR A 229 -27.30 -27.31 26.56
C THR A 229 -28.54 -28.18 26.29
N ALA A 230 -28.44 -29.15 25.37
CA ALA A 230 -29.53 -30.07 25.09
C ALA A 230 -29.73 -31.04 26.25
N GLU A 231 -28.65 -31.66 26.73
CA GLU A 231 -28.68 -32.55 27.91
C GLU A 231 -29.06 -31.81 29.19
N ASP A 232 -28.56 -30.58 29.39
CA ASP A 232 -28.93 -29.75 30.53
C ASP A 232 -30.44 -29.47 30.64
N ALA A 233 -31.10 -29.33 29.49
CA ALA A 233 -32.54 -29.13 29.40
C ALA A 233 -33.32 -30.46 29.25
N GLY A 234 -32.59 -31.56 29.14
CA GLY A 234 -33.04 -32.90 28.78
C GLY A 234 -33.53 -33.74 29.95
N GLN A 235 -33.61 -35.06 29.72
CA GLN A 235 -34.01 -36.05 30.69
C GLN A 235 -32.85 -36.97 31.05
N ALA A 236 -32.56 -37.06 32.35
CA ALA A 236 -31.55 -37.98 32.86
C ALA A 236 -31.72 -39.42 32.31
N GLY A 237 -30.65 -39.95 31.72
CA GLY A 237 -30.55 -41.26 31.10
C GLY A 237 -30.99 -41.30 29.63
N VAL A 238 -31.19 -40.15 28.99
CA VAL A 238 -31.56 -40.00 27.58
C VAL A 238 -30.43 -39.28 26.84
N ASP A 239 -30.30 -39.57 25.56
CA ASP A 239 -29.47 -38.82 24.60
C ASP A 239 -30.44 -37.84 23.91
N ASP A 240 -30.52 -36.62 24.42
CA ASP A 240 -31.54 -35.63 24.09
C ASP A 240 -31.21 -34.84 22.81
N ASP A 241 -29.93 -34.70 22.46
CA ASP A 241 -29.52 -34.14 21.16
C ASP A 241 -29.37 -35.21 20.05
N GLY A 242 -29.39 -36.49 20.40
CA GLY A 242 -29.28 -37.60 19.47
C GLY A 242 -27.86 -37.77 18.91
N ASN A 243 -26.84 -37.27 19.61
CA ASN A 243 -25.44 -37.32 19.18
C ASN A 243 -24.78 -38.69 19.44
N GLY A 244 -25.48 -39.59 20.15
CA GLY A 244 -25.04 -40.95 20.48
C GLY A 244 -24.43 -41.10 21.87
N PHE A 245 -24.39 -40.03 22.67
CA PHE A 245 -23.76 -39.95 23.98
C PHE A 245 -24.78 -39.52 25.04
N ILE A 246 -25.24 -40.48 25.86
CA ILE A 246 -26.28 -40.24 26.88
C ILE A 246 -25.74 -39.31 27.98
N ASP A 247 -26.42 -38.19 28.24
CA ASP A 247 -26.11 -37.26 29.35
C ASP A 247 -24.68 -36.68 29.30
N ASP A 248 -24.11 -36.39 28.14
CA ASP A 248 -22.75 -35.84 27.95
C ASP A 248 -22.59 -34.35 28.37
N TYR A 249 -23.04 -34.03 29.58
CA TYR A 249 -23.17 -32.66 30.11
C TYR A 249 -21.93 -31.77 29.90
N LEU A 250 -20.72 -32.30 30.10
CA LEU A 250 -19.46 -31.52 30.07
C LEU A 250 -18.47 -32.02 29.02
N GLY A 251 -18.87 -33.01 28.23
CA GLY A 251 -18.01 -33.85 27.42
C GLY A 251 -18.19 -35.33 27.75
N TRP A 252 -17.20 -36.15 27.38
CA TRP A 252 -17.37 -37.60 27.38
C TRP A 252 -16.10 -38.36 27.79
N ASP A 253 -16.29 -39.48 28.49
CA ASP A 253 -15.25 -40.48 28.74
C ASP A 253 -15.28 -41.59 27.68
N PHE A 254 -14.26 -41.58 26.81
CA PHE A 254 -14.10 -42.59 25.77
C PHE A 254 -13.42 -43.87 26.27
N VAL A 255 -12.93 -43.90 27.51
CA VAL A 255 -12.16 -45.01 28.07
C VAL A 255 -13.06 -46.21 28.35
N SER A 256 -13.17 -47.10 27.37
CA SER A 256 -13.96 -48.33 27.52
C SER A 256 -13.24 -49.49 28.22
N SER A 257 -11.91 -49.43 28.34
CA SER A 257 -11.08 -50.49 28.93
C SER A 257 -9.70 -49.94 29.35
N PRO A 258 -9.09 -50.47 30.44
CA PRO A 258 -7.75 -50.05 30.84
C PRO A 258 -6.70 -50.47 29.80
N ILE A 259 -5.76 -49.57 29.53
CA ILE A 259 -4.65 -49.74 28.59
C ILE A 259 -3.51 -50.49 29.28
N TYR A 260 -3.27 -50.20 30.57
CA TYR A 260 -2.26 -50.86 31.39
C TYR A 260 -2.83 -51.42 32.69
N THR A 261 -3.02 -50.55 33.67
CA THR A 261 -3.60 -50.85 34.98
C THR A 261 -4.59 -49.74 35.29
N CYS A 262 -5.64 -50.07 36.04
CA CYS A 262 -6.58 -49.06 36.50
C CYS A 262 -6.39 -48.89 38.01
N TRP A 263 -6.24 -47.65 38.45
CA TRP A 263 -6.17 -47.35 39.88
C TRP A 263 -7.53 -47.61 40.55
N ASN A 264 -7.50 -47.85 41.86
CA ASN A 264 -8.74 -48.05 42.61
C ASN A 264 -9.51 -46.73 42.71
N GLY A 265 -10.71 -46.68 42.14
CA GLY A 265 -11.58 -45.51 42.13
C GLY A 265 -11.53 -44.70 40.82
N GLU A 266 -10.53 -44.97 39.97
CA GLU A 266 -10.52 -44.48 38.60
C GLU A 266 -11.52 -45.27 37.77
N ASP A 267 -12.22 -44.56 36.88
CA ASP A 267 -13.02 -45.21 35.87
C ASP A 267 -12.16 -45.47 34.64
N CYS A 268 -11.92 -46.76 34.37
CA CYS A 268 -11.27 -47.19 33.13
C CYS A 268 -12.16 -48.18 32.36
N THR A 269 -13.44 -48.30 32.72
CA THR A 269 -14.29 -49.37 32.20
C THR A 269 -15.68 -48.87 31.84
N GLY A 270 -16.02 -49.01 30.56
CA GLY A 270 -17.29 -48.52 30.03
C GLY A 270 -17.20 -47.02 29.78
N SER A 271 -17.26 -46.65 28.50
CA SER A 271 -17.36 -45.25 28.12
C SER A 271 -18.68 -44.66 28.64
N ASP A 272 -18.61 -43.51 29.31
CA ASP A 272 -19.76 -42.84 29.92
C ASP A 272 -19.59 -41.31 29.97
N ASN A 273 -20.50 -40.64 30.69
CA ASN A 273 -20.57 -39.19 30.78
C ASN A 273 -19.74 -38.58 31.93
N ASP A 274 -18.84 -39.33 32.56
CA ASP A 274 -17.99 -38.81 33.66
C ASP A 274 -16.54 -38.61 33.20
N PRO A 275 -16.22 -37.49 32.51
CA PRO A 275 -14.88 -37.25 31.97
C PRO A 275 -13.91 -36.73 33.04
N ARG A 276 -14.04 -37.17 34.29
CA ARG A 276 -13.21 -36.70 35.40
C ARG A 276 -11.77 -37.15 35.25
N ASP A 277 -10.87 -36.22 35.55
CA ASP A 277 -9.45 -36.52 35.62
C ASP A 277 -9.13 -37.36 36.86
N PHE A 278 -8.18 -38.28 36.70
CA PHE A 278 -7.56 -39.04 37.79
C PHE A 278 -6.03 -38.90 37.79
N ASN A 279 -5.43 -38.44 36.70
CA ASN A 279 -3.99 -38.27 36.61
C ASN A 279 -3.52 -36.87 37.03
N GLY A 280 -4.34 -35.84 36.75
CA GLY A 280 -4.03 -34.44 37.01
C GLY A 280 -3.46 -33.68 35.81
N HIS A 281 -2.94 -34.38 34.80
CA HIS A 281 -2.37 -33.76 33.60
C HIS A 281 -3.42 -33.01 32.77
N GLY A 282 -4.61 -33.59 32.58
CA GLY A 282 -5.67 -32.95 31.80
C GLY A 282 -6.29 -31.75 32.53
N THR A 283 -6.43 -31.84 33.85
CA THR A 283 -6.82 -30.71 34.70
C THR A 283 -5.82 -29.56 34.61
N HIS A 284 -4.52 -29.86 34.55
CA HIS A 284 -3.47 -28.85 34.37
C HIS A 284 -3.54 -28.18 33.00
N CYS A 285 -3.72 -28.97 31.94
CA CYS A 285 -3.91 -28.41 30.60
C CYS A 285 -5.18 -27.55 30.50
N ALA A 286 -6.28 -27.96 31.12
CA ALA A 286 -7.54 -27.21 31.16
C ALA A 286 -7.38 -25.87 31.90
N GLY A 287 -6.69 -25.86 33.05
CA GLY A 287 -6.41 -24.65 33.81
C GLY A 287 -5.57 -23.64 33.06
N ILE A 288 -4.60 -24.09 32.26
CA ILE A 288 -3.78 -23.20 31.43
C ILE A 288 -4.66 -22.46 30.39
N VAL A 289 -5.61 -23.16 29.78
CA VAL A 289 -6.50 -22.56 28.77
C VAL A 289 -7.50 -21.61 29.40
N GLY A 290 -8.18 -22.03 30.48
CA GLY A 290 -9.42 -21.37 30.90
C GLY A 290 -9.78 -21.47 32.38
N ALA A 291 -8.83 -21.55 33.32
CA ALA A 291 -9.14 -21.26 34.74
C ALA A 291 -9.80 -19.87 34.90
N LEU A 292 -10.66 -19.72 35.91
CA LEU A 292 -11.46 -18.51 36.12
C LEU A 292 -10.58 -17.32 36.55
N ASN A 293 -10.40 -16.35 35.67
CA ASN A 293 -9.60 -15.16 35.99
C ASN A 293 -10.38 -14.15 36.84
N ASN A 294 -9.66 -13.39 37.67
CA ASN A 294 -10.19 -12.33 38.52
C ASN A 294 -11.35 -12.80 39.43
N ASN A 295 -11.22 -14.00 39.98
CA ASN A 295 -12.16 -14.60 40.95
C ASN A 295 -11.61 -14.59 42.38
N GLY A 296 -10.33 -14.21 42.56
CA GLY A 296 -9.64 -14.14 43.84
C GLY A 296 -9.16 -15.49 44.37
N PHE A 297 -9.15 -16.53 43.53
CA PHE A 297 -8.86 -17.91 43.89
C PHE A 297 -7.77 -18.48 42.98
N MET A 298 -6.80 -19.18 43.57
CA MET A 298 -5.72 -19.91 42.87
C MET A 298 -5.11 -19.19 41.64
N VAL A 299 -5.31 -19.68 40.42
CA VAL A 299 -4.50 -19.32 39.25
C VAL A 299 -5.31 -18.47 38.26
N SER A 300 -4.61 -17.80 37.36
CA SER A 300 -5.19 -17.22 36.15
C SER A 300 -4.84 -18.09 34.94
N SER A 301 -5.49 -17.84 33.80
CA SER A 301 -5.34 -18.59 32.56
C SER A 301 -5.43 -17.69 31.34
N VAL A 302 -5.06 -18.20 30.17
CA VAL A 302 -5.02 -17.39 28.94
C VAL A 302 -6.39 -16.79 28.60
N ALA A 303 -7.43 -17.61 28.55
CA ALA A 303 -8.75 -17.21 28.07
C ALA A 303 -9.87 -17.42 29.12
N GLY A 304 -9.53 -17.22 30.39
CA GLY A 304 -10.37 -17.43 31.56
C GLY A 304 -11.55 -16.48 31.76
N GLY A 305 -11.70 -15.48 30.89
CA GLY A 305 -12.67 -14.40 31.06
C GLY A 305 -12.15 -13.36 32.04
N ARG A 306 -13.07 -12.60 32.64
CA ARG A 306 -12.75 -11.68 33.72
C ARG A 306 -13.92 -11.63 34.69
N GLY A 307 -13.75 -12.30 35.82
CA GLY A 307 -14.68 -12.24 36.95
C GLY A 307 -14.83 -10.81 37.48
N ASN A 308 -15.82 -10.60 38.35
CA ASN A 308 -16.08 -9.30 38.97
C ASN A 308 -15.16 -9.01 40.18
N GLY A 309 -14.05 -9.75 40.32
CA GLY A 309 -13.14 -9.70 41.46
C GLY A 309 -13.62 -10.51 42.67
N SER A 310 -14.72 -11.27 42.55
CA SER A 310 -15.24 -12.14 43.62
C SER A 310 -15.38 -13.57 43.11
N PHE A 311 -15.21 -14.51 44.03
CA PHE A 311 -15.37 -15.93 43.77
C PHE A 311 -16.81 -16.24 43.32
N SER A 312 -16.97 -16.88 42.17
CA SER A 312 -18.25 -17.09 41.49
C SER A 312 -18.47 -18.54 41.07
N SER A 313 -19.74 -18.94 40.96
CA SER A 313 -20.15 -20.24 40.43
C SER A 313 -20.02 -20.34 38.90
N ASP A 314 -20.09 -19.20 38.21
CA ASP A 314 -20.11 -19.12 36.76
C ASP A 314 -18.89 -18.32 36.27
N GLY A 315 -18.40 -18.68 35.08
CA GLY A 315 -17.32 -18.01 34.37
C GLY A 315 -17.80 -17.40 33.05
N ASN A 316 -17.07 -16.40 32.57
CA ASN A 316 -17.36 -15.67 31.33
C ASN A 316 -16.22 -15.80 30.30
N GLY A 317 -15.31 -16.75 30.50
CA GLY A 317 -14.24 -17.08 29.56
C GLY A 317 -14.67 -18.08 28.49
N VAL A 318 -13.68 -18.68 27.84
CA VAL A 318 -13.90 -19.79 26.89
C VAL A 318 -14.53 -20.99 27.59
N ARG A 319 -15.09 -21.92 26.79
CA ARG A 319 -15.73 -23.14 27.28
C ARG A 319 -14.84 -24.35 27.07
N LEU A 320 -14.49 -25.03 28.15
CA LEU A 320 -13.61 -26.19 28.15
C LEU A 320 -14.43 -27.49 28.02
N MET A 321 -14.38 -28.14 26.86
CA MET A 321 -15.00 -29.45 26.64
C MET A 321 -14.05 -30.55 27.09
N SER A 322 -14.47 -31.34 28.08
CA SER A 322 -13.64 -32.40 28.65
C SER A 322 -13.76 -33.68 27.83
N CYS A 323 -12.71 -34.06 27.11
CA CYS A 323 -12.67 -35.31 26.37
C CYS A 323 -11.63 -36.26 26.99
N LYS A 324 -12.10 -37.18 27.83
CA LYS A 324 -11.23 -38.16 28.47
C LYS A 324 -10.94 -39.29 27.49
N ILE A 325 -9.68 -39.36 27.04
CA ILE A 325 -9.18 -40.32 26.05
C ILE A 325 -8.15 -41.28 26.64
N GLY A 326 -7.99 -41.22 27.96
CA GLY A 326 -6.89 -41.81 28.70
C GLY A 326 -7.12 -41.87 30.21
N HIS A 327 -6.25 -42.59 30.90
CA HIS A 327 -6.29 -42.79 32.35
C HIS A 327 -4.89 -42.83 32.95
N SER A 328 -4.82 -42.69 34.27
CA SER A 328 -3.61 -42.90 35.03
C SER A 328 -3.32 -44.40 35.18
N ALA A 329 -2.05 -44.80 35.09
CA ALA A 329 -1.64 -46.16 35.37
C ALA A 329 -0.23 -46.23 35.96
N GLN A 330 0.01 -47.27 36.74
CA GLN A 330 1.36 -47.61 37.20
C GLN A 330 2.14 -48.28 36.06
N TYR A 331 3.26 -47.69 35.66
CA TYR A 331 4.16 -48.25 34.66
C TYR A 331 5.61 -48.13 35.13
N SER A 332 6.36 -49.24 35.08
CA SER A 332 7.78 -49.29 35.50
C SER A 332 8.08 -48.72 36.90
N GLY A 333 7.12 -48.78 37.83
CA GLY A 333 7.27 -48.30 39.20
C GLY A 333 7.02 -46.80 39.40
N SER A 334 6.52 -46.09 38.38
CA SER A 334 6.02 -44.71 38.49
C SER A 334 4.61 -44.57 37.90
N GLU A 335 3.92 -43.50 38.25
CA GLU A 335 2.60 -43.17 37.70
C GLU A 335 2.78 -42.46 36.35
N TYR A 336 1.95 -42.81 35.38
CA TYR A 336 1.92 -42.20 34.05
C TYR A 336 0.48 -42.06 33.57
N GLY A 337 0.18 -40.96 32.89
CA GLY A 337 -1.01 -40.85 32.06
C GLY A 337 -0.83 -41.57 30.72
N PHE A 338 -1.83 -42.32 30.30
CA PHE A 338 -1.85 -43.00 29.00
C PHE A 338 -3.06 -42.57 28.19
N VAL A 339 -2.86 -42.25 26.92
CA VAL A 339 -3.93 -41.97 25.96
C VAL A 339 -4.03 -43.09 24.92
N SER A 340 -5.22 -43.30 24.37
CA SER A 340 -5.42 -44.23 23.25
C SER A 340 -5.77 -43.51 21.95
N MET A 341 -5.14 -43.90 20.83
CA MET A 341 -5.35 -43.24 19.54
C MET A 341 -6.76 -43.43 18.99
N ASN A 342 -7.44 -44.54 19.28
CA ASN A 342 -8.84 -44.72 18.85
C ASN A 342 -9.81 -43.88 19.68
N TYR A 343 -9.51 -43.63 20.96
CA TYR A 343 -10.29 -42.73 21.82
C TYR A 343 -10.04 -41.28 21.41
N ALA A 344 -8.79 -40.90 21.15
CA ALA A 344 -8.44 -39.60 20.59
C ALA A 344 -9.14 -39.32 19.26
N ALA A 345 -9.22 -40.31 18.36
CA ALA A 345 -9.95 -40.17 17.10
C ALA A 345 -11.45 -39.96 17.29
N GLN A 346 -12.07 -40.69 18.23
CA GLN A 346 -13.49 -40.50 18.57
C GLN A 346 -13.75 -39.14 19.21
N ALA A 347 -12.88 -38.71 20.13
CA ALA A 347 -12.97 -37.42 20.79
C ALA A 347 -12.82 -36.25 19.83
N LEU A 348 -11.91 -36.31 18.85
CA LEU A 348 -11.82 -35.28 17.82
C LEU A 348 -13.10 -35.21 16.98
N TYR A 349 -13.67 -36.35 16.58
CA TYR A 349 -14.95 -36.37 15.87
C TYR A 349 -16.08 -35.76 16.71
N TYR A 350 -16.22 -36.22 17.96
CA TYR A 350 -17.19 -35.72 18.92
C TYR A 350 -17.08 -34.21 19.16
N ALA A 351 -15.85 -33.72 19.37
CA ALA A 351 -15.59 -32.32 19.62
C ALA A 351 -15.96 -31.44 18.43
N ALA A 352 -15.67 -31.90 17.20
CA ALA A 352 -16.07 -31.19 15.98
C ALA A 352 -17.60 -31.13 15.84
N ASP A 353 -18.31 -32.24 16.02
CA ASP A 353 -19.77 -32.29 15.90
C ASP A 353 -20.48 -31.47 16.99
N ASN A 354 -19.86 -31.35 18.17
CA ASN A 354 -20.34 -30.51 19.27
C ASN A 354 -19.83 -29.06 19.22
N GLY A 355 -19.22 -28.64 18.11
CA GLY A 355 -18.88 -27.24 17.84
C GLY A 355 -17.62 -26.71 18.53
N ALA A 356 -16.73 -27.58 19.02
CA ALA A 356 -15.41 -27.17 19.46
C ALA A 356 -14.62 -26.60 18.28
N ARG A 357 -14.04 -25.41 18.47
CA ARG A 357 -13.23 -24.73 17.46
C ARG A 357 -11.75 -25.07 17.57
N ILE A 358 -11.32 -25.53 18.73
CA ILE A 358 -9.91 -25.83 19.02
C ILE A 358 -9.82 -27.16 19.75
N ALA A 359 -8.87 -28.01 19.36
CA ALA A 359 -8.50 -29.23 20.07
C ALA A 359 -7.07 -29.10 20.62
N SER A 360 -6.92 -29.21 21.93
CA SER A 360 -5.61 -29.20 22.60
C SER A 360 -5.16 -30.63 22.89
N CYS A 361 -4.05 -31.06 22.27
CA CYS A 361 -3.55 -32.44 22.30
C CYS A 361 -2.15 -32.52 22.93
N SER A 362 -2.09 -32.63 24.25
CA SER A 362 -0.85 -32.64 25.04
C SER A 362 -0.23 -34.05 25.19
N TRP A 363 -0.13 -34.80 24.09
CA TRP A 363 0.31 -36.21 24.08
C TRP A 363 1.01 -36.62 22.79
N GLY A 364 1.72 -37.74 22.84
CA GLY A 364 2.42 -38.33 21.68
C GLY A 364 1.53 -39.25 20.85
N SER A 365 1.80 -39.36 19.56
CA SER A 365 0.88 -39.95 18.57
C SER A 365 1.49 -41.03 17.69
N SER A 366 0.63 -41.90 17.16
CA SER A 366 0.97 -42.88 16.11
C SER A 366 -0.15 -42.94 15.07
N ASN A 367 0.14 -43.38 13.85
CA ASN A 367 -0.88 -43.54 12.81
C ASN A 367 -1.74 -44.80 13.04
N SER A 368 -2.61 -44.74 14.04
CA SER A 368 -3.50 -45.84 14.41
C SER A 368 -4.84 -45.31 14.91
N GLY A 369 -5.81 -46.20 15.10
CA GLY A 369 -7.12 -45.84 15.68
C GLY A 369 -8.00 -44.90 14.84
N GLY A 370 -7.62 -44.58 13.60
CA GLY A 370 -8.34 -43.64 12.75
C GLY A 370 -7.98 -42.16 12.94
N ILE A 371 -6.95 -41.86 13.75
CA ILE A 371 -6.61 -40.50 14.17
C ILE A 371 -6.40 -39.53 12.98
N GLY A 372 -5.77 -39.99 11.90
CA GLY A 372 -5.54 -39.13 10.73
C GLY A 372 -6.82 -38.68 10.02
N SER A 373 -7.86 -39.51 10.01
CA SER A 373 -9.17 -39.14 9.45
C SER A 373 -9.93 -38.20 10.38
N ALA A 374 -9.85 -38.43 11.70
CA ALA A 374 -10.50 -37.57 12.68
C ALA A 374 -9.91 -36.16 12.72
N ILE A 375 -8.58 -36.01 12.61
CA ILE A 375 -7.92 -34.70 12.46
C ILE A 375 -8.43 -33.98 11.21
N THR A 376 -8.46 -34.70 10.08
CA THR A 376 -8.95 -34.14 8.81
C THR A 376 -10.40 -33.70 8.94
N TYR A 377 -11.23 -34.45 9.67
CA TYR A 377 -12.62 -34.09 9.95
C TYR A 377 -12.74 -32.83 10.82
N PHE A 378 -11.99 -32.76 11.93
CA PHE A 378 -11.99 -31.61 12.83
C PHE A 378 -11.59 -30.32 12.10
N ASN A 379 -10.52 -30.38 11.29
CA ASN A 379 -10.07 -29.25 10.47
C ASN A 379 -11.11 -28.89 9.39
N ALA A 380 -11.74 -29.87 8.76
CA ALA A 380 -12.78 -29.64 7.76
C ALA A 380 -14.07 -29.04 8.36
N ALA A 381 -14.35 -29.29 9.63
CA ALA A 381 -15.39 -28.61 10.41
C ALA A 381 -15.01 -27.16 10.78
N GLY A 382 -13.83 -26.70 10.36
CA GLY A 382 -13.32 -25.35 10.60
C GLY A 382 -12.58 -25.20 11.92
N GLY A 383 -12.12 -26.29 12.56
CA GLY A 383 -11.36 -26.23 13.80
C GLY A 383 -9.83 -26.20 13.61
N LEU A 384 -9.11 -25.92 14.69
CA LEU A 384 -7.65 -25.99 14.79
C LEU A 384 -7.19 -27.08 15.78
N VAL A 385 -6.22 -27.90 15.37
CA VAL A 385 -5.62 -28.93 16.23
C VAL A 385 -4.23 -28.50 16.68
N PHE A 386 -4.04 -28.24 17.97
CA PHE A 386 -2.76 -27.94 18.60
C PHE A 386 -2.19 -29.19 19.26
N LYS A 387 -0.89 -29.44 19.06
CA LYS A 387 -0.25 -30.67 19.52
C LYS A 387 1.14 -30.42 20.11
N ALA A 388 1.42 -31.09 21.23
CA ALA A 388 2.72 -31.03 21.90
C ALA A 388 3.83 -31.67 21.06
N SER A 389 4.95 -30.96 20.85
CA SER A 389 6.04 -31.48 20.01
C SER A 389 6.73 -32.72 20.59
N GLY A 390 6.65 -32.92 21.91
CA GLY A 390 7.20 -34.06 22.64
C GLY A 390 8.47 -33.72 23.43
N ASN A 391 8.82 -34.57 24.39
CA ASN A 391 9.79 -34.24 25.46
C ASN A 391 11.07 -35.09 25.41
N SER A 392 11.60 -35.37 24.21
CA SER A 392 12.75 -36.28 24.00
C SER A 392 14.03 -35.59 23.48
N ASN A 393 14.05 -34.26 23.42
CA ASN A 393 15.15 -33.48 22.82
C ASN A 393 15.52 -33.98 21.41
N SER A 394 14.49 -34.26 20.60
CA SER A 394 14.63 -34.91 19.30
C SER A 394 14.19 -33.98 18.16
N GLN A 395 14.80 -34.18 16.98
CA GLN A 395 14.34 -33.56 15.73
C GLN A 395 13.32 -34.40 14.95
N SER A 396 13.06 -35.62 15.39
CA SER A 396 12.08 -36.49 14.74
C SER A 396 10.67 -36.17 15.19
N ALA A 397 9.79 -35.88 14.22
CA ALA A 397 8.35 -35.79 14.45
C ALA A 397 7.73 -37.18 14.66
N ASP A 398 6.72 -37.25 15.52
CA ASP A 398 5.80 -38.39 15.58
C ASP A 398 4.72 -38.25 14.49
N TYR A 399 3.68 -39.10 14.50
CA TYR A 399 2.72 -39.11 13.38
C TYR A 399 2.00 -37.77 13.20
N MET A 400 1.35 -37.25 14.25
CA MET A 400 0.64 -35.97 14.19
C MET A 400 1.60 -34.81 13.91
N GLY A 401 2.80 -34.82 14.48
CA GLY A 401 3.78 -33.77 14.19
C GLY A 401 4.36 -33.79 12.78
N SER A 402 4.18 -34.88 12.04
CA SER A 402 4.55 -34.94 10.62
C SER A 402 3.45 -34.42 9.67
N ARG A 403 2.28 -34.05 10.20
CA ARG A 403 1.16 -33.54 9.42
C ARG A 403 1.21 -32.02 9.32
N SER A 404 0.95 -31.50 8.12
CA SER A 404 0.90 -30.05 7.85
C SER A 404 -0.39 -29.37 8.30
N ASP A 405 -1.42 -30.15 8.66
CA ASP A 405 -2.71 -29.66 9.13
C ASP A 405 -2.86 -29.80 10.66
N VAL A 406 -1.74 -29.88 11.38
CA VAL A 406 -1.67 -29.89 12.85
C VAL A 406 -0.65 -28.84 13.26
N ILE A 407 -0.99 -28.00 14.24
CA ILE A 407 -0.09 -26.97 14.77
C ILE A 407 0.75 -27.56 15.89
N ASN A 408 2.06 -27.65 15.66
CA ASN A 408 3.02 -28.25 16.58
C ASN A 408 3.68 -27.20 17.46
N VAL A 409 3.56 -27.40 18.78
CA VAL A 409 4.01 -26.45 19.79
C VAL A 409 5.25 -26.97 20.52
N ALA A 410 6.37 -26.23 20.42
CA ALA A 410 7.58 -26.47 21.21
C ALA A 410 7.54 -25.71 22.55
N ALA A 411 8.36 -26.15 23.51
CA ALA A 411 8.43 -25.55 24.84
C ALA A 411 9.67 -24.65 25.00
N THR A 412 9.47 -23.47 25.61
CA THR A 412 10.53 -22.56 26.06
C THR A 412 10.59 -22.50 27.60
N ASP A 413 11.71 -22.00 28.11
CA ASP A 413 11.90 -21.67 29.53
C ASP A 413 11.78 -20.16 29.80
N GLN A 414 12.01 -19.74 31.05
CA GLN A 414 11.88 -18.36 31.52
C GLN A 414 12.80 -17.35 30.83
N SER A 415 13.74 -17.81 30.00
CA SER A 415 14.70 -16.99 29.26
C SER A 415 14.52 -17.11 27.74
N ASP A 416 13.34 -17.56 27.27
CA ASP A 416 13.02 -17.87 25.87
C ASP A 416 13.95 -18.90 25.20
N LEU A 417 14.75 -19.61 26.00
CA LEU A 417 15.53 -20.71 25.48
C LEU A 417 14.60 -21.91 25.30
N ARG A 418 14.79 -22.66 24.23
CA ARG A 418 14.15 -23.96 24.04
C ARG A 418 14.40 -24.80 25.29
N ALA A 419 13.33 -25.27 25.91
CA ALA A 419 13.42 -26.17 27.05
C ALA A 419 14.27 -27.39 26.67
N SER A 420 15.19 -27.78 27.55
CA SER A 420 16.20 -28.81 27.23
C SER A 420 15.62 -30.15 26.77
N PHE A 421 14.38 -30.47 27.20
CA PHE A 421 13.63 -31.66 26.80
C PHE A 421 12.80 -31.49 25.53
N SER A 422 12.48 -30.27 25.08
CA SER A 422 11.55 -30.04 23.98
C SER A 422 12.06 -30.65 22.69
N ASN A 423 11.22 -31.38 21.96
CA ASN A 423 11.48 -31.67 20.57
C ASN A 423 11.44 -30.37 19.75
N TYR A 424 12.21 -30.33 18.67
CA TYR A 424 12.44 -29.14 17.84
C TYR A 424 12.70 -29.55 16.40
N GLY A 425 12.41 -28.73 15.42
CA GLY A 425 12.64 -29.07 14.02
C GLY A 425 11.92 -28.10 13.09
N THR A 426 12.17 -28.23 11.78
CA THR A 426 11.47 -27.40 10.77
C THR A 426 9.98 -27.72 10.63
N TRP A 427 9.49 -28.72 11.38
CA TRP A 427 8.08 -29.11 11.46
C TRP A 427 7.39 -28.53 12.71
N ILE A 428 8.11 -27.79 13.55
CA ILE A 428 7.50 -27.00 14.62
C ILE A 428 6.88 -25.76 13.99
N ASP A 429 5.66 -25.44 14.39
CA ASP A 429 4.91 -24.32 13.85
C ASP A 429 5.02 -23.09 14.76
N ILE A 430 5.04 -23.29 16.08
CA ILE A 430 5.18 -22.21 17.08
C ILE A 430 5.78 -22.74 18.39
N SER A 431 6.22 -21.84 19.27
CA SER A 431 6.71 -22.15 20.62
C SER A 431 5.91 -21.42 21.69
N ALA A 432 5.86 -21.97 22.90
CA ALA A 432 5.27 -21.30 24.06
C ALA A 432 5.96 -21.76 25.37
N PRO A 433 5.80 -21.01 26.48
CA PRO A 433 6.33 -21.40 27.78
C PRO A 433 5.94 -22.82 28.20
N GLY A 434 6.92 -23.62 28.62
CA GLY A 434 6.68 -25.02 29.01
C GLY A 434 7.51 -25.53 30.18
N VAL A 435 8.21 -24.66 30.91
CA VAL A 435 9.02 -25.03 32.09
C VAL A 435 8.44 -24.40 33.35
N ASP A 436 8.23 -25.20 34.39
CA ASP A 436 7.66 -24.76 35.67
C ASP A 436 6.41 -23.90 35.48
N ILE A 437 5.42 -24.46 34.77
CA ILE A 437 4.13 -23.82 34.51
C ILE A 437 3.18 -24.19 35.65
N LEU A 438 2.76 -23.19 36.42
CA LEU A 438 1.78 -23.34 37.50
C LEU A 438 0.36 -23.32 36.93
N SER A 439 -0.45 -24.33 37.24
CA SER A 439 -1.88 -24.37 36.88
C SER A 439 -2.66 -25.29 37.82
N THR A 440 -3.99 -25.37 37.65
CA THR A 440 -4.87 -26.27 38.39
C THR A 440 -4.43 -27.73 38.26
N TYR A 441 -4.67 -28.55 39.26
CA TYR A 441 -4.20 -29.94 39.26
C TYR A 441 -5.17 -30.84 40.02
N HIS A 442 -5.14 -32.13 39.69
CA HIS A 442 -5.85 -33.14 40.44
C HIS A 442 -4.88 -34.14 41.07
N ASP A 443 -4.85 -34.20 42.40
CA ASP A 443 -4.22 -35.30 43.13
C ASP A 443 -5.28 -36.35 43.48
N HIS A 444 -5.22 -37.51 42.83
CA HIS A 444 -6.18 -38.60 43.09
C HIS A 444 -6.08 -39.19 44.50
N ASN A 445 -4.93 -39.00 45.19
CA ASN A 445 -4.78 -39.42 46.58
C ASN A 445 -5.52 -38.50 47.57
N ASP A 446 -5.89 -37.29 47.13
CA ASP A 446 -6.71 -36.35 47.88
C ASP A 446 -7.73 -35.65 46.96
N ALA A 447 -8.61 -36.45 46.36
CA ALA A 447 -9.64 -35.97 45.43
C ALA A 447 -10.63 -34.97 46.05
N GLY A 448 -10.62 -34.73 47.37
CA GLY A 448 -11.48 -33.76 48.03
C GLY A 448 -10.92 -32.32 48.05
N THR A 449 -9.67 -32.12 47.64
CA THR A 449 -8.97 -30.85 47.75
C THR A 449 -8.64 -30.29 46.36
N ASP A 450 -8.73 -28.97 46.22
CA ASP A 450 -8.27 -28.27 45.02
C ASP A 450 -6.78 -27.97 45.11
N TYR A 451 -6.07 -28.18 44.00
CA TYR A 451 -4.62 -28.09 43.93
C TYR A 451 -4.19 -27.24 42.75
N ALA A 452 -3.08 -26.54 42.91
CA ALA A 452 -2.28 -26.03 41.81
C ALA A 452 -0.89 -26.68 41.87
N ALA A 453 -0.32 -27.01 40.71
CA ALA A 453 0.98 -27.67 40.61
C ALA A 453 1.84 -27.06 39.49
N TYR A 454 3.16 -27.09 39.70
CA TYR A 454 4.14 -26.79 38.65
C TYR A 454 4.41 -28.04 37.83
N LEU A 455 4.19 -27.97 36.53
CA LEU A 455 4.58 -29.02 35.58
C LEU A 455 5.48 -28.44 34.49
N SER A 456 6.33 -29.31 33.92
CA SER A 456 7.21 -28.98 32.80
C SER A 456 6.99 -29.96 31.65
N GLY A 457 6.79 -29.43 30.45
CA GLY A 457 6.57 -30.21 29.24
C GLY A 457 6.07 -29.37 28.08
N THR A 458 6.23 -29.89 26.86
CA THR A 458 5.50 -29.40 25.67
C THR A 458 3.98 -29.52 25.84
N SER A 459 3.55 -30.38 26.76
CA SER A 459 2.17 -30.48 27.24
C SER A 459 1.63 -29.22 27.91
N MET A 460 2.48 -28.34 28.46
CA MET A 460 2.05 -27.08 29.07
C MET A 460 2.13 -25.93 28.06
N ALA A 461 3.09 -25.98 27.13
CA ALA A 461 3.19 -25.02 26.03
C ALA A 461 1.98 -25.10 25.07
N THR A 462 1.51 -26.31 24.79
CA THR A 462 0.38 -26.56 23.87
C THR A 462 -0.92 -25.87 24.29
N PRO A 463 -1.41 -26.02 25.53
CA PRO A 463 -2.60 -25.32 25.98
C PRO A 463 -2.42 -23.80 26.07
N LEU A 464 -1.21 -23.26 26.27
CA LEU A 464 -0.99 -21.81 26.16
C LEU A 464 -1.26 -21.32 24.74
N ALA A 465 -0.68 -21.97 23.73
CA ALA A 465 -0.90 -21.62 22.32
C ALA A 465 -2.36 -21.83 21.89
N ALA A 466 -2.99 -22.92 22.36
CA ALA A 466 -4.41 -23.19 22.10
C ALA A 466 -5.32 -22.13 22.77
N GLY A 467 -5.00 -21.71 23.99
CA GLY A 467 -5.69 -20.63 24.69
C GLY A 467 -5.53 -19.29 23.97
N ALA A 468 -4.34 -18.98 23.45
CA ALA A 468 -4.08 -17.77 22.69
C ALA A 468 -4.93 -17.71 21.41
N ALA A 469 -4.99 -18.82 20.66
CA ALA A 469 -5.89 -18.94 19.51
C ALA A 469 -7.36 -18.78 19.89
N ALA A 470 -7.78 -19.30 21.05
CA ALA A 470 -9.14 -19.15 21.54
C ALA A 470 -9.46 -17.68 21.89
N LEU A 471 -8.48 -16.93 22.39
CA LEU A 471 -8.60 -15.52 22.73
C LEU A 471 -8.71 -14.64 21.46
N ILE A 472 -7.88 -14.90 20.46
CA ILE A 472 -7.98 -14.30 19.11
C ILE A 472 -9.39 -14.52 18.55
N TRP A 473 -9.89 -15.75 18.60
CA TRP A 473 -11.23 -16.06 18.11
C TRP A 473 -12.35 -15.44 18.96
N SER A 474 -12.09 -15.18 20.25
CA SER A 474 -13.03 -14.48 21.11
C SER A 474 -13.14 -13.00 20.72
N ALA A 475 -12.05 -12.38 20.24
CA ALA A 475 -12.03 -11.00 19.76
C ALA A 475 -12.82 -10.83 18.45
N ASP A 476 -12.71 -11.78 17.52
CA ASP A 476 -13.57 -11.85 16.33
C ASP A 476 -14.07 -13.28 16.05
N PRO A 477 -15.28 -13.62 16.53
CA PRO A 477 -15.90 -14.93 16.31
C PRO A 477 -16.19 -15.27 14.84
N SER A 478 -16.08 -14.32 13.91
CA SER A 478 -16.33 -14.51 12.48
C SER A 478 -15.10 -14.99 11.69
N MET A 479 -13.90 -14.86 12.27
CA MET A 479 -12.67 -15.34 11.65
C MET A 479 -12.73 -16.83 11.36
N SER A 480 -12.13 -17.22 10.24
CA SER A 480 -11.85 -18.62 9.91
C SER A 480 -10.65 -19.15 10.69
N ALA A 481 -10.56 -20.47 10.86
CA ALA A 481 -9.41 -21.14 11.48
C ALA A 481 -8.07 -20.70 10.89
N SER A 482 -7.98 -20.54 9.57
CA SER A 482 -6.75 -20.11 8.91
C SER A 482 -6.37 -18.67 9.23
N GLN A 483 -7.35 -17.78 9.40
CA GLN A 483 -7.09 -16.40 9.82
C GLN A 483 -6.61 -16.37 11.28
N VAL A 484 -7.26 -17.11 12.17
CA VAL A 484 -6.84 -17.20 13.58
C VAL A 484 -5.42 -17.76 13.69
N TRP A 485 -5.11 -18.82 12.93
CA TRP A 485 -3.76 -19.38 12.89
C TRP A 485 -2.74 -18.39 12.31
N ALA A 486 -3.06 -17.70 11.21
CA ALA A 486 -2.17 -16.71 10.62
C ALA A 486 -1.86 -15.59 11.62
N THR A 487 -2.87 -15.02 12.28
CA THR A 487 -2.68 -14.02 13.33
C THR A 487 -1.73 -14.52 14.42
N LEU A 488 -2.00 -15.68 15.02
CA LEU A 488 -1.17 -16.23 16.09
C LEU A 488 0.29 -16.50 15.63
N ARG A 489 0.45 -16.99 14.40
CA ARG A 489 1.74 -17.34 13.82
C ARG A 489 2.57 -16.10 13.47
N ASP A 490 1.93 -15.08 12.90
CA ASP A 490 2.61 -13.94 12.29
C ASP A 490 2.96 -12.86 13.32
N THR A 491 2.32 -12.87 14.50
CA THR A 491 2.64 -11.99 15.63
C THR A 491 3.49 -12.63 16.71
N ALA A 492 4.00 -13.85 16.50
CA ALA A 492 4.87 -14.51 17.46
C ALA A 492 6.24 -13.81 17.58
N ASP A 493 6.78 -13.76 18.79
CA ASP A 493 8.09 -13.17 19.06
C ASP A 493 9.21 -14.08 18.57
N ASN A 494 10.02 -13.60 17.63
CA ASN A 494 11.11 -14.38 17.07
C ASN A 494 12.27 -14.54 18.08
N ILE A 495 12.45 -15.78 18.54
CA ILE A 495 13.46 -16.18 19.54
C ILE A 495 14.68 -16.90 18.94
N ASP A 496 14.87 -16.89 17.63
CA ASP A 496 15.95 -17.64 16.97
C ASP A 496 17.34 -17.14 17.36
N SER A 497 17.49 -15.82 17.51
CA SER A 497 18.78 -15.18 17.76
C SER A 497 19.48 -15.67 19.04
N ILE A 498 18.70 -16.10 20.03
CA ILE A 498 19.18 -16.58 21.34
C ILE A 498 19.25 -18.12 21.42
N ASN A 499 18.66 -18.85 20.46
CA ASN A 499 18.51 -20.30 20.50
C ASN A 499 19.57 -21.09 19.72
N GLY A 500 20.56 -20.40 19.13
CA GLY A 500 21.78 -21.02 18.57
C GLY A 500 21.48 -22.16 17.59
N SER A 501 21.84 -23.40 17.95
CA SER A 501 21.63 -24.58 17.08
C SER A 501 20.15 -24.97 16.83
N ALA A 502 19.24 -24.41 17.63
CA ALA A 502 17.80 -24.58 17.48
C ALA A 502 17.15 -23.42 16.67
N ALA A 503 17.92 -22.42 16.24
CA ALA A 503 17.42 -21.36 15.36
C ALA A 503 16.81 -21.96 14.08
N GLY A 504 15.66 -21.43 13.65
CA GLY A 504 14.86 -21.91 12.52
C GLY A 504 14.18 -23.25 12.75
N LYS A 505 14.10 -23.72 14.01
CA LYS A 505 13.54 -25.03 14.39
C LYS A 505 12.52 -24.94 15.53
N LEU A 506 12.05 -23.74 15.82
CA LEU A 506 11.12 -23.41 16.91
C LEU A 506 9.83 -22.75 16.40
N GLY A 507 9.54 -22.94 15.11
CA GLY A 507 8.41 -22.32 14.45
C GLY A 507 8.61 -20.82 14.25
N SER A 508 7.51 -20.07 14.22
CA SER A 508 7.55 -18.61 14.07
C SER A 508 8.15 -17.87 15.27
N GLY A 509 8.23 -18.52 16.43
CA GLY A 509 8.68 -17.87 17.66
C GLY A 509 7.84 -18.27 18.87
N ARG A 510 8.03 -17.55 19.97
CA ARG A 510 7.21 -17.65 21.17
C ARG A 510 5.87 -16.94 20.94
N VAL A 511 4.76 -17.55 21.34
CA VAL A 511 3.44 -16.91 21.34
C VAL A 511 3.50 -15.56 22.06
N ASN A 512 2.98 -14.51 21.41
CA ASN A 512 2.72 -13.19 21.99
C ASN A 512 1.23 -12.87 21.80
N VAL A 513 0.47 -12.82 22.89
CA VAL A 513 -0.99 -12.69 22.84
C VAL A 513 -1.40 -11.23 22.68
N GLU A 514 -0.68 -10.30 23.30
CA GLU A 514 -0.88 -8.86 23.14
C GLU A 514 -0.72 -8.47 21.68
N ALA A 515 0.40 -8.83 21.05
CA ALA A 515 0.67 -8.51 19.66
C ALA A 515 -0.39 -9.12 18.72
N ALA A 516 -0.82 -10.35 19.00
CA ALA A 516 -1.88 -11.02 18.25
C ALA A 516 -3.20 -10.25 18.31
N LEU A 517 -3.67 -9.88 19.51
CA LEU A 517 -4.92 -9.15 19.67
C LEU A 517 -4.82 -7.69 19.19
N ALA A 518 -3.69 -7.04 19.43
CA ALA A 518 -3.42 -5.69 18.95
C ALA A 518 -3.52 -5.65 17.42
N SER A 519 -3.00 -6.67 16.72
CA SER A 519 -3.13 -6.83 15.26
C SER A 519 -4.55 -7.12 14.74
N LEU A 520 -5.55 -7.29 15.63
CA LEU A 520 -6.96 -7.36 15.24
C LEU A 520 -7.68 -6.03 15.45
N VAL A 521 -7.14 -5.16 16.31
CA VAL A 521 -7.76 -3.87 16.67
C VAL A 521 -7.14 -2.71 15.91
N LEU A 522 -5.81 -2.74 15.79
CA LEU A 522 -5.13 -2.24 14.61
C LEU A 522 -5.59 -3.19 13.51
N ASP A 523 -6.41 -2.74 12.56
CA ASP A 523 -6.31 -3.37 11.25
C ASP A 523 -4.86 -3.08 10.84
N PRO A 524 -3.93 -4.05 10.86
CA PRO A 524 -2.64 -3.79 10.27
C PRO A 524 -3.02 -3.78 8.80
N ASP A 525 -3.25 -2.57 8.25
CA ASP A 525 -3.59 -2.38 6.85
C ASP A 525 -2.76 -3.42 6.09
N PRO A 526 -3.42 -4.36 5.39
CA PRO A 526 -2.78 -5.58 4.96
C PRO A 526 -1.46 -5.21 4.30
N THR A 527 -0.37 -5.77 4.83
CA THR A 527 0.96 -5.38 4.37
C THR A 527 1.34 -6.22 3.17
N GLY A 528 2.07 -5.59 2.27
CA GLY A 528 2.50 -6.18 1.02
C GLY A 528 3.84 -5.61 0.64
N ALA A 529 4.48 -6.25 -0.34
CA ALA A 529 5.71 -5.75 -0.91
C ALA A 529 5.46 -4.34 -1.46
N CYS A 530 6.18 -3.38 -0.91
CA CYS A 530 6.33 -2.06 -1.46
C CYS A 530 7.73 -1.92 -2.04
N CYS A 531 7.82 -1.43 -3.28
CA CYS A 531 9.10 -0.95 -3.80
C CYS A 531 9.15 0.57 -3.68
N ALA A 532 9.97 1.07 -2.76
CA ALA A 532 10.33 2.48 -2.64
C ALA A 532 11.87 2.58 -2.66
N ASP A 533 12.42 3.52 -3.43
CA ASP A 533 13.88 3.71 -3.59
C ASP A 533 14.69 2.42 -3.88
N PHE A 534 14.11 1.51 -4.68
CA PHE A 534 14.71 0.21 -5.05
C PHE A 534 14.97 -0.74 -3.87
N VAL A 535 14.35 -0.46 -2.72
CA VAL A 535 14.34 -1.32 -1.56
C VAL A 535 12.94 -1.91 -1.45
N CYS A 536 12.88 -3.24 -1.38
CA CYS A 536 11.63 -3.87 -1.01
C CYS A 536 11.46 -3.80 0.50
N SER A 537 10.37 -3.19 0.95
CA SER A 537 9.90 -3.25 2.33
C SER A 537 8.52 -3.90 2.37
N ILE A 538 8.18 -4.51 3.50
CA ILE A 538 6.81 -4.94 3.79
C ILE A 538 6.17 -3.81 4.58
N GLN A 539 5.20 -3.14 3.99
CA GLN A 539 4.47 -2.04 4.60
C GLN A 539 3.05 -1.97 4.06
N THR A 540 2.25 -1.05 4.59
CA THR A 540 0.85 -0.84 4.19
C THR A 540 0.79 -0.21 2.78
N GLU A 541 -0.34 -0.36 2.07
CA GLU A 541 -0.53 0.31 0.76
C GLU A 541 -0.32 1.82 0.89
N ILE A 542 -0.79 2.43 1.98
CA ILE A 542 -0.71 3.87 2.18
C ILE A 542 0.70 4.34 2.55
N ASP A 543 1.42 3.63 3.42
CA ASP A 543 2.82 3.99 3.70
C ASP A 543 3.67 3.87 2.43
N CYS A 544 3.39 2.85 1.61
CA CYS A 544 3.99 2.71 0.30
C CYS A 544 3.71 3.91 -0.61
N LEU A 545 2.46 4.35 -0.70
CA LEU A 545 2.08 5.49 -1.54
C LEU A 545 2.60 6.83 -0.98
N LEU A 546 2.66 7.01 0.34
CA LEU A 546 3.18 8.22 1.00
C LEU A 546 4.69 8.40 0.80
N GLU A 547 5.42 7.29 0.69
CA GLU A 547 6.84 7.28 0.34
C GLU A 547 7.08 7.35 -1.19
N GLY A 548 6.02 7.41 -2.00
CA GLY A 548 6.09 7.42 -3.45
C GLY A 548 6.45 6.06 -4.07
N GLY A 549 6.33 4.98 -3.31
CA GLY A 549 6.57 3.61 -3.73
C GLY A 549 5.39 2.97 -4.47
N THR A 550 5.66 1.82 -5.09
CA THR A 550 4.64 1.00 -5.77
C THR A 550 4.26 -0.19 -4.90
N TYR A 551 2.97 -0.31 -4.58
CA TYR A 551 2.42 -1.40 -3.79
C TYR A 551 1.98 -2.58 -4.67
N PHE A 552 2.39 -3.79 -4.32
CA PHE A 552 2.16 -5.00 -5.15
C PHE A 552 0.99 -5.87 -4.69
N GLY A 553 0.24 -5.41 -3.70
CA GLY A 553 -0.94 -6.08 -3.15
C GLY A 553 -0.68 -6.83 -1.85
N ASP A 554 -1.77 -7.13 -1.16
CA ASP A 554 -1.77 -7.70 0.19
C ASP A 554 -1.09 -9.07 0.28
N ASN A 555 -0.30 -9.25 1.33
CA ASN A 555 0.43 -10.49 1.64
C ASN A 555 1.41 -10.93 0.55
N VAL A 556 1.76 -10.05 -0.40
CA VAL A 556 2.81 -10.32 -1.38
C VAL A 556 4.17 -10.13 -0.70
N PRO A 557 4.98 -11.18 -0.49
CA PRO A 557 6.26 -11.03 0.19
C PRO A 557 7.32 -10.44 -0.74
N CYS A 558 8.28 -9.70 -0.18
CA CYS A 558 9.43 -9.16 -0.90
C CYS A 558 10.29 -10.23 -1.59
N SER A 559 10.17 -11.51 -1.22
CA SER A 559 10.84 -12.62 -1.90
C SER A 559 10.27 -12.93 -3.29
N GLN A 560 9.06 -12.47 -3.59
CA GLN A 560 8.38 -12.65 -4.87
C GLN A 560 8.49 -11.41 -5.77
N ILE A 561 8.82 -10.26 -5.20
CA ILE A 561 8.95 -8.99 -5.90
C ILE A 561 10.42 -8.64 -6.04
N ASN A 562 10.87 -8.49 -7.27
CA ASN A 562 12.19 -7.97 -7.53
C ASN A 562 12.13 -6.44 -7.55
N CYS A 563 12.37 -5.80 -6.40
CA CYS A 563 12.59 -4.35 -6.34
C CYS A 563 14.00 -3.97 -6.83
N SER A 564 14.64 -4.79 -7.67
CA SER A 564 15.77 -4.32 -8.45
C SER A 564 15.36 -3.01 -9.11
N PRO A 565 16.27 -2.02 -9.20
CA PRO A 565 16.02 -0.94 -10.14
C PRO A 565 15.58 -1.61 -11.45
N PRO A 566 14.51 -1.11 -12.11
CA PRO A 566 14.32 -1.43 -13.52
C PRO A 566 15.70 -1.32 -14.16
N ASP A 567 16.13 -2.27 -15.01
CA ASP A 567 17.35 -2.05 -15.81
C ASP A 567 17.22 -0.61 -16.33
N PRO A 568 18.07 0.31 -15.88
CA PRO A 568 17.74 1.73 -15.92
C PRO A 568 17.38 2.07 -17.35
N ASN A 569 16.17 2.58 -17.56
CA ASN A 569 15.75 2.90 -18.90
C ASN A 569 16.54 4.14 -19.34
N GLY A 570 17.06 4.08 -20.54
CA GLY A 570 17.72 5.19 -21.22
C GLY A 570 17.03 5.47 -22.55
N ALA A 571 17.28 6.64 -23.09
CA ALA A 571 16.83 7.02 -24.42
C ALA A 571 17.42 6.07 -25.45
N CYS A 572 16.55 5.24 -26.03
CA CYS A 572 16.87 4.41 -27.18
C CYS A 572 16.47 5.14 -28.46
N CYS A 573 17.46 5.47 -29.29
CA CYS A 573 17.23 6.17 -30.54
C CYS A 573 17.17 5.20 -31.72
N LEU A 574 15.96 5.03 -32.27
CA LEU A 574 15.72 4.36 -33.54
C LEU A 574 15.50 5.43 -34.62
N GLY A 575 16.58 5.99 -35.13
CA GLY A 575 16.54 7.21 -35.93
C GLY A 575 16.24 8.43 -35.04
N THR A 576 15.20 9.20 -35.37
CA THR A 576 14.73 10.35 -34.57
C THR A 576 13.72 9.97 -33.49
N SER A 577 13.21 8.74 -33.52
CA SER A 577 12.26 8.23 -32.52
C SER A 577 13.00 7.83 -31.26
N CYS A 578 12.63 8.45 -30.15
CA CYS A 578 13.14 8.12 -28.83
C CYS A 578 12.12 7.31 -28.05
N SER A 579 12.53 6.18 -27.50
CA SER A 579 11.77 5.44 -26.50
C SER A 579 12.63 5.12 -25.28
N LEU A 580 12.05 5.19 -24.09
CA LEU A 580 12.72 4.77 -22.85
C LEU A 580 12.71 3.25 -22.76
N GLU A 581 13.84 2.62 -23.08
CA GLU A 581 14.00 1.17 -23.12
C GLU A 581 15.25 0.76 -22.34
N THR A 582 15.41 -0.53 -22.06
CA THR A 582 16.66 -1.08 -21.53
C THR A 582 17.71 -1.18 -22.65
N GLU A 583 19.01 -1.13 -22.32
CA GLU A 583 20.11 -1.29 -23.31
C GLU A 583 19.90 -2.55 -24.18
N ALA A 584 19.58 -3.67 -23.54
CA ALA A 584 19.36 -4.95 -24.22
C ALA A 584 18.16 -4.92 -25.19
N ASN A 585 17.07 -4.21 -24.85
CA ASN A 585 15.92 -4.05 -25.73
C ASN A 585 16.19 -3.07 -26.87
N CYS A 586 16.98 -2.02 -26.62
CA CYS A 586 17.40 -1.06 -27.63
C CYS A 586 18.26 -1.71 -28.71
N ASP A 587 19.26 -2.50 -28.28
CA ASP A 587 20.14 -3.25 -29.16
C ASP A 587 19.40 -4.31 -29.98
N ALA A 588 18.45 -5.01 -29.36
CA ALA A 588 17.63 -6.02 -30.04
C ALA A 588 16.76 -5.43 -31.17
N GLN A 589 16.42 -4.14 -31.06
CA GLN A 589 15.67 -3.39 -32.08
C GLN A 589 16.59 -2.68 -33.09
N GLY A 590 17.91 -2.69 -32.87
CA GLY A 590 18.90 -2.01 -33.71
C GLY A 590 18.98 -0.50 -33.49
N GLY A 591 18.52 0.00 -32.33
CA GLY A 591 18.63 1.40 -31.93
C GLY A 591 19.99 1.73 -31.32
N THR A 592 20.23 3.02 -31.06
CA THR A 592 21.41 3.50 -30.32
C THR A 592 21.00 3.88 -28.91
N TYR A 593 21.51 3.16 -27.92
CA TYR A 593 21.26 3.43 -26.51
C TYR A 593 22.16 4.57 -26.01
N LEU A 594 21.57 5.63 -25.45
CA LEU A 594 22.31 6.83 -25.03
C LEU A 594 22.78 6.80 -23.57
N GLY A 595 22.49 5.71 -22.84
CA GLY A 595 22.92 5.48 -21.46
C GLY A 595 21.78 5.58 -20.45
N ASP A 596 22.01 4.99 -19.28
CA ASP A 596 21.06 4.89 -18.17
C ASP A 596 20.52 6.27 -17.72
N ASP A 597 19.21 6.35 -17.46
CA ASP A 597 18.48 7.54 -17.01
C ASP A 597 18.49 8.73 -18.00
N THR A 598 18.88 8.53 -19.27
CA THR A 598 18.72 9.55 -20.32
C THR A 598 17.26 9.66 -20.75
N ALA A 599 16.66 10.85 -20.60
CA ALA A 599 15.25 11.09 -20.89
C ALA A 599 14.98 11.26 -22.40
N CYS A 600 13.86 10.75 -22.88
CA CYS A 600 13.35 11.02 -24.23
C CYS A 600 12.68 12.39 -24.31
N ASP A 601 13.46 13.44 -24.16
CA ASP A 601 13.04 14.82 -24.36
C ASP A 601 13.08 15.19 -25.85
N ALA A 602 12.41 16.28 -26.21
CA ALA A 602 12.49 16.85 -27.55
C ALA A 602 13.95 17.19 -27.87
N GLY A 603 14.53 16.54 -28.89
CA GLY A 603 15.92 16.71 -29.27
C GLY A 603 16.89 15.62 -28.78
N THR A 604 16.47 14.70 -27.90
CA THR A 604 17.37 13.64 -27.37
C THR A 604 17.93 12.73 -28.46
N CYS A 605 17.12 12.40 -29.46
CA CYS A 605 17.54 11.62 -30.64
C CYS A 605 17.76 12.50 -31.88
N GLU A 606 17.77 13.83 -31.71
CA GLU A 606 18.13 14.75 -32.80
C GLU A 606 19.66 14.96 -32.83
N PRO A 607 20.26 15.07 -34.02
CA PRO A 607 21.68 15.35 -34.15
C PRO A 607 22.07 16.70 -33.50
N PRO A 608 23.33 16.88 -33.07
CA PRO A 608 23.72 17.95 -32.15
C PRO A 608 23.44 19.36 -32.68
N ALA A 609 22.87 20.20 -31.83
CA ALA A 609 22.69 21.64 -32.04
C ALA A 609 24.05 22.36 -32.15
N ASN A 610 24.40 22.78 -33.37
CA ASN A 610 25.22 23.93 -33.75
C ASN A 610 25.35 23.97 -35.28
N SER A 611 24.25 24.13 -36.01
CA SER A 611 24.32 24.47 -37.44
C SER A 611 23.23 25.46 -37.83
N ASN A 612 23.64 26.60 -38.41
CA ASN A 612 22.74 27.56 -39.07
C ASN A 612 22.20 26.89 -40.33
N LEU A 613 21.01 26.30 -40.28
CA LEU A 613 20.45 25.63 -41.44
C LEU A 613 19.91 26.65 -42.45
N LEU A 614 20.26 26.47 -43.72
CA LEU A 614 19.67 27.19 -44.85
C LEU A 614 18.55 26.35 -45.43
N LEU A 615 17.32 26.83 -45.37
CA LEU A 615 16.18 26.18 -46.02
C LEU A 615 15.98 26.76 -47.41
N ILE A 616 15.85 25.89 -48.41
CA ILE A 616 15.80 26.26 -49.83
C ILE A 616 14.74 25.44 -50.55
N SER A 617 13.88 26.09 -51.34
CA SER A 617 13.03 25.48 -52.36
C SER A 617 13.46 25.94 -53.76
N PHE A 618 13.04 25.22 -54.80
CA PHE A 618 13.45 25.50 -56.18
C PHE A 618 12.23 25.59 -57.10
N ARG A 619 12.23 26.53 -58.06
CA ARG A 619 11.12 26.66 -59.04
C ARG A 619 10.97 25.42 -59.93
N GLY A 620 12.07 24.70 -60.16
CA GLY A 620 12.12 23.48 -60.96
C GLY A 620 12.68 22.27 -60.20
N ASN A 621 12.42 21.05 -60.71
CA ASN A 621 12.99 19.84 -60.14
C ASN A 621 14.52 19.87 -60.28
N THR A 622 15.21 19.86 -59.15
CA THR A 622 16.62 20.22 -59.07
C THR A 622 17.46 19.06 -58.51
N PRO A 623 18.53 18.64 -59.20
CA PRO A 623 19.50 17.68 -58.65
C PRO A 623 20.31 18.30 -57.52
N ILE A 624 20.23 17.73 -56.32
CA ILE A 624 20.95 18.18 -55.12
C ILE A 624 22.01 17.14 -54.72
N PRO A 625 23.25 17.57 -54.42
CA PRO A 625 24.31 16.68 -53.96
C PRO A 625 23.90 15.86 -52.73
N GLY A 626 24.13 14.55 -52.76
CA GLY A 626 23.93 13.66 -51.61
C GLY A 626 22.50 13.14 -51.40
N ILE A 627 21.47 13.87 -51.83
CA ILE A 627 20.06 13.48 -51.62
C ILE A 627 19.26 13.23 -52.90
N GLY A 628 19.83 13.49 -54.08
CA GLY A 628 19.20 13.15 -55.37
C GLY A 628 18.40 14.31 -55.98
N THR A 629 17.44 14.00 -56.85
CA THR A 629 16.59 15.04 -57.46
C THR A 629 15.44 15.40 -56.55
N VAL A 630 15.43 16.64 -56.11
CA VAL A 630 14.40 17.27 -55.27
C VAL A 630 13.36 17.89 -56.19
N ARG A 631 12.08 17.79 -55.84
CA ARG A 631 10.99 18.32 -56.65
C ARG A 631 10.77 19.80 -56.33
N ASN A 632 10.07 20.49 -57.22
CA ASN A 632 9.73 21.90 -57.03
C ASN A 632 8.66 22.16 -55.95
N ASP A 633 8.11 21.11 -55.36
CA ASP A 633 7.21 21.16 -54.21
C ASP A 633 7.89 20.79 -52.88
N ASP A 634 9.21 20.64 -52.85
CA ASP A 634 9.98 20.25 -51.67
C ASP A 634 10.81 21.43 -51.09
N ILE A 635 11.12 21.37 -49.80
CA ILE A 635 12.09 22.24 -49.13
C ILE A 635 13.23 21.36 -48.60
N VAL A 636 14.46 21.76 -48.87
CA VAL A 636 15.66 21.09 -48.37
C VAL A 636 16.43 21.98 -47.41
N SER A 637 17.13 21.36 -46.47
CA SER A 637 18.06 22.05 -45.59
C SER A 637 19.49 21.82 -46.06
N TYR A 638 20.29 22.88 -46.13
CA TYR A 638 21.74 22.83 -46.24
C TYR A 638 22.38 23.25 -44.93
N ASP A 639 23.26 22.42 -44.40
CA ASP A 639 24.08 22.73 -43.25
C ASP A 639 25.44 23.27 -43.73
N PRO A 640 25.74 24.58 -43.53
CA PRO A 640 26.98 25.19 -43.98
C PRO A 640 28.20 24.72 -43.17
N ASP A 641 28.02 24.23 -41.95
CA ASP A 641 29.11 23.74 -41.10
C ASP A 641 29.57 22.34 -41.52
N THR A 642 28.63 21.51 -41.99
CA THR A 642 28.92 20.13 -42.44
C THR A 642 28.94 19.96 -43.96
N GLY A 643 28.45 20.95 -44.71
CA GLY A 643 28.29 20.91 -46.16
C GLY A 643 27.29 19.84 -46.63
N GLN A 644 26.37 19.41 -45.76
CA GLN A 644 25.42 18.34 -46.04
C GLN A 644 24.05 18.90 -46.42
N TRP A 645 23.43 18.26 -47.41
CA TRP A 645 22.03 18.47 -47.76
C TRP A 645 21.16 17.40 -47.11
N ALA A 646 19.96 17.79 -46.67
CA ALA A 646 18.92 16.90 -46.19
C ALA A 646 17.53 17.36 -46.67
N MET A 647 16.61 16.40 -46.80
CA MET A 647 15.19 16.74 -47.01
C MET A 647 14.63 17.36 -45.72
N TYR A 648 13.97 18.50 -45.84
CA TYR A 648 13.33 19.17 -44.70
C TYR A 648 11.81 19.08 -44.77
N PHE A 649 11.22 19.26 -45.95
CA PHE A 649 9.79 19.11 -46.21
C PHE A 649 9.63 18.45 -47.58
N ASP A 650 8.98 17.28 -47.63
CA ASP A 650 8.64 16.57 -48.86
C ASP A 650 7.18 16.86 -49.21
N GLY A 651 6.96 17.71 -50.23
CA GLY A 651 5.63 18.11 -50.65
C GLY A 651 4.81 16.97 -51.24
N SER A 652 5.49 15.92 -51.72
CA SER A 652 4.83 14.72 -52.27
C SER A 652 3.98 14.01 -51.23
N ASP A 653 4.45 13.98 -49.98
CA ASP A 653 3.81 13.25 -48.88
C ASP A 653 2.55 13.96 -48.36
N VAL A 654 2.49 15.28 -48.54
CA VAL A 654 1.37 16.13 -48.12
C VAL A 654 0.50 16.61 -49.28
N ALA A 655 0.49 15.83 -50.35
CA ALA A 655 -0.39 15.95 -51.50
C ALA A 655 -0.23 17.22 -52.36
N PHE A 656 0.93 17.89 -52.32
CA PHE A 656 1.17 19.11 -53.12
C PHE A 656 1.06 18.88 -54.62
N ASN A 657 1.56 17.74 -55.15
CA ASN A 657 1.29 17.04 -56.43
C ASN A 657 1.11 17.81 -57.76
N SER A 658 1.07 19.14 -57.77
CA SER A 658 1.04 20.07 -58.91
C SER A 658 1.31 21.50 -58.40
N GLY A 659 2.11 22.29 -59.12
CA GLY A 659 2.51 23.64 -58.73
C GLY A 659 3.73 23.65 -57.79
N ALA A 660 4.65 24.59 -58.00
CA ALA A 660 5.84 24.77 -57.18
C ALA A 660 5.48 25.46 -55.85
N ILE A 661 6.37 25.34 -54.86
CA ILE A 661 6.38 26.28 -53.73
C ILE A 661 6.98 27.58 -54.23
N ASP A 662 6.19 28.64 -54.16
CA ASP A 662 6.58 29.97 -54.65
C ASP A 662 7.15 30.82 -53.51
N ALA A 663 6.73 30.60 -52.28
CA ALA A 663 7.33 31.23 -51.11
C ALA A 663 7.12 30.38 -49.86
N PHE A 664 8.05 30.44 -48.92
CA PHE A 664 7.81 29.89 -47.59
C PHE A 664 8.57 30.66 -46.50
N CYS A 665 8.10 30.55 -45.26
CA CYS A 665 8.76 31.12 -44.09
C CYS A 665 8.62 30.15 -42.90
N LEU A 666 9.70 29.92 -42.16
CA LEU A 666 9.67 29.15 -40.92
C LEU A 666 9.29 30.06 -39.75
N LEU A 667 8.36 29.60 -38.91
CA LEU A 667 8.00 30.26 -37.64
C LEU A 667 8.83 29.70 -36.49
N ASP A 668 9.04 30.49 -35.44
CA ASP A 668 9.84 30.11 -34.25
C ASP A 668 9.34 28.82 -33.56
N ASP A 669 8.06 28.50 -33.70
CA ASP A 669 7.43 27.29 -33.15
C ASP A 669 7.52 26.06 -34.06
N GLY A 670 8.25 26.17 -35.18
CA GLY A 670 8.51 25.07 -36.12
C GLY A 670 7.43 24.87 -37.17
N ARG A 671 6.39 25.72 -37.22
CA ARG A 671 5.39 25.71 -38.30
C ARG A 671 5.89 26.44 -39.54
N LEU A 672 5.35 26.10 -40.71
CA LEU A 672 5.73 26.72 -41.99
C LEU A 672 4.58 27.53 -42.56
N LEU A 673 4.86 28.76 -42.98
CA LEU A 673 4.01 29.49 -43.90
C LEU A 673 4.41 29.15 -45.33
N VAL A 674 3.47 28.85 -46.22
CA VAL A 674 3.74 28.39 -47.59
C VAL A 674 2.77 29.01 -48.58
N SER A 675 3.29 29.46 -49.73
CA SER A 675 2.56 29.91 -50.92
C SER A 675 2.89 29.00 -52.12
N LYS A 676 1.99 28.91 -53.11
CA LYS A 676 2.15 28.05 -54.30
C LYS A 676 1.82 28.80 -55.59
N SER A 677 2.48 28.41 -56.69
CA SER A 677 2.22 28.90 -58.06
C SER A 677 0.89 28.46 -58.69
N ALA A 678 0.06 27.74 -57.95
CA ALA A 678 -1.24 27.29 -58.45
C ALA A 678 -2.20 27.04 -57.29
N SER A 679 -3.45 27.43 -57.48
CA SER A 679 -4.53 27.17 -56.53
C SER A 679 -4.63 25.67 -56.22
N ILE A 680 -4.80 25.34 -54.95
CA ILE A 680 -4.86 23.96 -54.46
C ILE A 680 -5.95 23.80 -53.41
N SER A 681 -6.51 22.59 -53.29
CA SER A 681 -7.41 22.25 -52.18
C SER A 681 -6.78 21.21 -51.28
N LEU A 682 -6.54 21.56 -50.02
CA LEU A 682 -5.93 20.71 -49.00
C LEU A 682 -6.76 20.80 -47.72
N ASP A 683 -6.91 19.68 -47.02
CA ASP A 683 -7.58 19.61 -45.70
C ASP A 683 -8.98 20.25 -45.63
N GLY A 684 -9.70 20.25 -46.75
CA GLY A 684 -11.05 20.83 -46.86
C GLY A 684 -11.08 22.34 -47.13
N ASN A 685 -9.91 22.98 -47.22
CA ASN A 685 -9.73 24.38 -47.58
C ASN A 685 -9.39 24.53 -49.07
N SER A 686 -9.73 25.67 -49.65
CA SER A 686 -9.31 26.07 -51.00
C SER A 686 -8.37 27.25 -50.86
N PHE A 687 -7.17 27.12 -51.38
CA PHE A 687 -6.13 28.14 -51.38
C PHE A 687 -5.91 28.59 -52.82
N ASP A 688 -5.99 29.89 -53.06
CA ASP A 688 -5.56 30.49 -54.31
C ASP A 688 -4.03 30.60 -54.37
N ASP A 689 -3.48 30.84 -55.55
CA ASP A 689 -2.03 31.10 -55.75
C ASP A 689 -1.55 32.40 -55.07
N SER A 690 -2.49 33.24 -54.65
CA SER A 690 -2.24 34.47 -53.90
C SER A 690 -2.33 34.26 -52.37
N ASP A 691 -2.75 33.10 -51.87
CA ASP A 691 -2.97 32.86 -50.44
C ASP A 691 -1.74 32.28 -49.72
N ILE A 692 -1.64 32.54 -48.41
CA ILE A 692 -0.60 31.92 -47.55
C ILE A 692 -1.25 30.87 -46.67
N MET A 693 -0.74 29.65 -46.77
CA MET A 693 -1.12 28.50 -45.94
C MET A 693 -0.21 28.42 -44.72
N LEU A 694 -0.76 28.04 -43.57
CA LEU A 694 0.00 27.62 -42.40
C LEU A 694 0.01 26.09 -42.32
N PHE A 695 1.19 25.50 -42.44
CA PHE A 695 1.42 24.09 -42.24
C PHE A 695 1.87 23.81 -40.80
N THR A 696 1.11 22.98 -40.10
CA THR A 696 1.47 22.46 -38.78
C THR A 696 2.00 21.03 -38.93
N PRO A 697 3.32 20.82 -38.80
CA PRO A 697 3.90 19.50 -39.00
C PRO A 697 3.58 18.55 -37.83
N THR A 698 3.23 17.31 -38.16
CA THR A 698 3.35 16.16 -37.25
C THR A 698 4.66 15.40 -37.49
N SER A 699 5.25 15.51 -38.68
CA SER A 699 6.58 15.02 -39.02
C SER A 699 7.15 15.81 -40.22
N LEU A 700 8.46 16.07 -40.21
CA LEU A 700 9.22 16.73 -41.27
C LEU A 700 10.30 15.79 -41.80
N GLY A 701 10.88 16.12 -42.95
CA GLY A 701 11.91 15.33 -43.63
C GLY A 701 11.34 14.44 -44.74
N THR A 702 11.94 13.26 -44.94
CA THR A 702 11.56 12.36 -46.05
C THR A 702 10.21 11.64 -45.90
N ASN A 703 9.52 11.81 -44.77
CA ASN A 703 8.16 11.31 -44.54
C ASN A 703 7.32 12.45 -43.95
N THR A 704 7.10 13.50 -44.73
CA THR A 704 6.46 14.71 -44.23
C THR A 704 4.96 14.47 -43.98
N SER A 705 4.46 14.88 -42.82
CA SER A 705 3.03 14.79 -42.47
C SER A 705 2.62 15.97 -41.60
N GLY A 706 1.38 16.41 -41.73
CA GLY A 706 0.84 17.54 -40.98
C GLY A 706 -0.50 17.97 -41.55
N SER A 707 -0.95 19.18 -41.18
CA SER A 707 -2.21 19.77 -41.64
C SER A 707 -2.02 21.22 -42.08
N PHE A 708 -2.82 21.64 -43.06
CA PHE A 708 -2.86 23.01 -43.58
C PHE A 708 -4.11 23.78 -43.14
N GLU A 709 -3.91 25.04 -42.77
CA GLU A 709 -4.99 26.01 -42.54
C GLU A 709 -4.68 27.35 -43.22
N MET A 710 -5.72 28.17 -43.44
CA MET A 710 -5.57 29.51 -44.01
C MET A 710 -4.88 30.45 -43.03
N TYR A 711 -3.80 31.09 -43.47
CA TYR A 711 -3.08 32.09 -42.67
C TYR A 711 -3.27 33.51 -43.19
N PHE A 712 -3.26 33.70 -44.50
CA PHE A 712 -3.52 34.99 -45.15
C PHE A 712 -4.36 34.74 -46.39
N ASP A 713 -5.58 35.26 -46.38
CA ASP A 713 -6.50 35.27 -47.51
C ASP A 713 -6.29 36.58 -48.28
N ALA A 714 -5.66 36.50 -49.45
CA ALA A 714 -5.33 37.67 -50.25
C ALA A 714 -6.56 38.26 -50.96
N SER A 715 -7.61 37.46 -51.14
CA SER A 715 -8.85 37.87 -51.79
C SER A 715 -9.59 38.93 -50.96
N ASP A 716 -9.54 38.85 -49.64
CA ASP A 716 -10.08 39.86 -48.72
C ASP A 716 -9.32 41.21 -48.82
N MET A 717 -8.07 41.15 -49.28
CA MET A 717 -7.23 42.31 -49.58
C MET A 717 -7.37 42.81 -51.03
N GLN A 718 -8.32 42.26 -51.78
CA GLN A 718 -8.63 42.57 -53.18
C GLN A 718 -7.53 42.17 -54.19
N MET A 719 -6.62 41.28 -53.81
CA MET A 719 -5.72 40.56 -54.71
C MET A 719 -6.50 39.36 -55.26
N THR A 720 -7.18 39.55 -56.39
CA THR A 720 -8.27 38.68 -56.89
C THR A 720 -8.18 38.36 -58.39
N THR A 721 -7.05 38.68 -59.04
CA THR A 721 -6.78 38.37 -60.45
C THR A 721 -5.58 37.44 -60.55
N ASN A 722 -5.59 36.52 -61.54
CA ASN A 722 -4.60 35.44 -61.75
C ASN A 722 -3.16 35.93 -62.13
N GLY A 723 -2.69 37.04 -61.58
CA GLY A 723 -1.32 37.53 -61.77
C GLY A 723 -0.84 38.27 -60.54
N GLU A 724 -1.28 37.82 -59.36
CA GLU A 724 -1.07 38.43 -58.03
C GLU A 724 -0.44 37.40 -57.06
N ASP A 725 0.30 36.46 -57.63
CA ASP A 725 0.86 35.29 -56.98
C ASP A 725 1.95 35.71 -55.99
N ILE A 726 1.83 35.29 -54.73
CA ILE A 726 2.82 35.59 -53.70
C ILE A 726 4.01 34.65 -53.91
N ASP A 727 5.12 35.21 -54.35
CA ASP A 727 6.38 34.51 -54.65
C ASP A 727 7.54 34.94 -53.76
N GLY A 728 7.26 35.72 -52.71
CA GLY A 728 8.22 35.93 -51.64
C GLY A 728 7.51 36.23 -50.33
N LEU A 729 8.04 35.70 -49.23
CA LEU A 729 7.41 35.77 -47.91
C LEU A 729 8.43 35.83 -46.78
N ALA A 730 8.28 36.81 -45.89
CA ALA A 730 8.93 36.82 -44.58
C ALA A 730 8.00 37.39 -43.50
N ILE A 731 8.28 37.07 -42.23
CA ILE A 731 7.62 37.67 -41.07
C ILE A 731 8.61 38.54 -40.29
N LEU A 732 8.22 39.76 -39.96
CA LEU A 732 8.99 40.63 -39.08
C LEU A 732 8.78 40.21 -37.62
N PRO A 733 9.74 40.48 -36.70
CA PRO A 733 9.61 40.15 -35.28
C PRO A 733 8.38 40.75 -34.59
N ASP A 734 7.78 41.79 -35.17
CA ASP A 734 6.55 42.42 -34.67
C ASP A 734 5.26 41.82 -35.25
N GLY A 735 5.36 40.73 -36.01
CA GLY A 735 4.25 39.97 -36.59
C GLY A 735 3.70 40.53 -37.90
N ARG A 736 4.34 41.54 -38.49
CA ARG A 736 3.98 42.04 -39.83
C ARG A 736 4.52 41.12 -40.92
N LEU A 737 3.78 40.96 -42.01
CA LEU A 737 4.19 40.13 -43.15
C LEU A 737 4.86 41.00 -44.20
N VAL A 738 5.98 40.55 -44.75
CA VAL A 738 6.60 41.14 -45.94
C VAL A 738 6.41 40.19 -47.10
N LEU A 739 5.92 40.72 -48.22
CA LEU A 739 5.47 39.96 -49.39
C LEU A 739 6.14 40.50 -50.66
N SER A 740 6.44 39.60 -51.60
CA SER A 740 6.73 39.90 -53.02
C SER A 740 5.61 39.32 -53.89
N THR A 741 5.49 39.78 -55.14
CA THR A 741 4.50 39.25 -56.09
C THR A 741 5.06 39.14 -57.51
N ALA A 742 4.81 38.02 -58.20
CA ALA A 742 5.32 37.73 -59.55
C ALA A 742 4.72 38.60 -60.69
N GLY A 743 3.87 39.59 -60.37
CA GLY A 743 3.08 40.34 -61.36
C GLY A 743 2.74 41.77 -60.97
N THR A 744 2.53 42.63 -61.98
CA THR A 744 2.25 44.07 -61.80
C THR A 744 0.76 44.37 -61.67
N THR A 745 0.24 44.44 -60.45
CA THR A 745 -1.22 44.48 -60.20
C THR A 745 -1.62 45.37 -59.02
N LYS A 746 -2.83 45.94 -59.06
CA LYS A 746 -3.25 47.06 -58.19
C LYS A 746 -3.47 46.64 -56.73
N ILE A 747 -2.41 46.66 -55.93
CA ILE A 747 -2.51 46.61 -54.47
C ILE A 747 -3.19 47.88 -53.94
N SER A 748 -4.35 47.75 -53.31
CA SER A 748 -5.10 48.89 -52.75
C SER A 748 -4.35 49.48 -51.54
N GLY A 749 -3.60 50.56 -51.77
CA GLY A 749 -2.80 51.24 -50.74
C GLY A 749 -1.39 51.62 -51.20
N VAL A 750 -0.92 51.01 -52.30
CA VAL A 750 0.39 51.25 -52.91
C VAL A 750 0.20 51.74 -54.36
N THR A 751 1.06 52.65 -54.83
CA THR A 751 1.00 53.19 -56.20
C THR A 751 2.39 53.18 -56.84
N ASN A 752 2.46 52.80 -58.13
CA ASN A 752 3.69 52.70 -58.94
C ASN A 752 4.65 51.57 -58.57
N HIS A 753 4.15 50.50 -57.97
CA HIS A 753 4.96 49.32 -57.65
C HIS A 753 5.13 48.38 -58.84
N ARG A 754 6.15 47.52 -58.74
CA ARG A 754 6.53 46.50 -59.71
C ARG A 754 6.63 45.12 -59.05
N ASP A 755 6.79 44.09 -59.87
CA ASP A 755 7.00 42.70 -59.44
C ASP A 755 8.23 42.56 -58.55
N GLU A 756 9.27 43.35 -58.79
CA GLU A 756 10.51 43.34 -58.02
C GLU A 756 10.41 43.92 -56.59
N ASP A 757 9.30 44.59 -56.23
CA ASP A 757 9.16 45.36 -54.98
C ASP A 757 8.66 44.53 -53.80
N LEU A 758 9.12 44.86 -52.58
CA LEU A 758 8.62 44.22 -51.36
C LEU A 758 7.57 45.09 -50.66
N PHE A 759 6.49 44.48 -50.18
CA PHE A 759 5.40 45.15 -49.46
C PHE A 759 5.30 44.65 -48.03
N VAL A 760 5.03 45.54 -47.07
CA VAL A 760 4.75 45.15 -45.69
C VAL A 760 3.25 45.28 -45.40
N PHE A 761 2.65 44.16 -45.03
CA PHE A 761 1.28 44.07 -44.54
C PHE A 761 1.27 44.13 -43.01
N THR A 762 0.49 45.07 -42.48
CA THR A 762 0.22 45.19 -41.05
C THR A 762 -1.18 44.64 -40.77
N PRO A 763 -1.29 43.42 -40.22
CA PRO A 763 -2.59 42.78 -40.00
C PRO A 763 -3.36 43.45 -38.86
N THR A 764 -4.66 43.65 -39.08
CA THR A 764 -5.67 43.76 -38.00
C THR A 764 -6.36 42.43 -37.74
N SER A 765 -6.38 41.52 -38.73
CA SER A 765 -6.84 40.12 -38.63
C SER A 765 -6.13 39.28 -39.70
N LEU A 766 -5.83 38.02 -39.38
CA LEU A 766 -5.25 36.99 -40.25
C LEU A 766 -6.20 35.77 -40.30
N GLY A 767 -5.99 34.86 -41.25
CA GLY A 767 -6.82 33.68 -41.50
C GLY A 767 -7.89 33.93 -42.57
N GLU A 768 -9.00 33.18 -42.52
CA GLU A 768 -10.11 33.24 -43.48
C GLU A 768 -10.81 34.62 -43.61
N ASN A 769 -10.50 35.57 -42.73
CA ASN A 769 -11.02 36.94 -42.78
C ASN A 769 -9.85 37.91 -42.58
N THR A 770 -9.03 38.04 -43.61
CA THR A 770 -7.80 38.84 -43.57
C THR A 770 -8.14 40.32 -43.70
N SER A 771 -7.60 41.16 -42.81
CA SER A 771 -7.78 42.62 -42.90
C SER A 771 -6.57 43.34 -42.33
N GLY A 772 -6.25 44.50 -42.89
CA GLY A 772 -5.12 45.30 -42.44
C GLY A 772 -4.77 46.41 -43.41
N SER A 773 -3.55 46.92 -43.32
CA SER A 773 -3.02 47.93 -44.22
C SER A 773 -1.70 47.50 -44.85
N ILE A 774 -1.52 47.79 -46.13
CA ILE A 774 -0.32 47.48 -46.90
C ILE A 774 0.41 48.76 -47.33
N GLN A 775 1.74 48.73 -47.30
CA GLN A 775 2.61 49.81 -47.76
C GLN A 775 3.91 49.25 -48.34
N THR A 776 4.61 50.01 -49.19
CA THR A 776 5.93 49.63 -49.71
C THR A 776 6.93 49.43 -48.57
N TYR A 777 7.60 48.28 -48.56
CA TYR A 777 8.71 47.96 -47.68
C TYR A 777 10.05 48.30 -48.34
N LEU A 778 10.30 47.80 -49.55
CA LEU A 778 11.42 48.18 -50.41
C LEU A 778 10.94 48.45 -51.83
N ASP A 779 11.39 49.56 -52.40
CA ASP A 779 11.25 49.91 -53.82
C ASP A 779 12.55 49.49 -54.51
N ASN A 780 12.61 48.27 -55.02
CA ASN A 780 13.86 47.68 -55.49
C ASN A 780 14.31 48.25 -56.84
N SER A 781 13.39 48.92 -57.53
CA SER A 781 13.66 49.73 -58.71
C SER A 781 14.64 50.88 -58.44
N ASP A 782 14.65 51.44 -57.22
CA ASP A 782 15.61 52.48 -56.80
C ASP A 782 17.05 51.96 -56.67
N VAL A 783 17.23 50.65 -56.49
CA VAL A 783 18.55 50.04 -56.19
C VAL A 783 19.08 49.10 -57.29
N GLY A 784 18.38 49.01 -58.42
CA GLY A 784 18.93 48.48 -59.67
C GLY A 784 18.08 47.42 -60.36
N LEU A 785 17.06 46.86 -59.69
CA LEU A 785 16.13 45.88 -60.27
C LEU A 785 15.02 46.64 -61.01
N ASN A 786 15.27 47.08 -62.25
CA ASN A 786 14.37 48.05 -62.91
C ASN A 786 14.12 47.84 -64.42
N ASN A 787 14.65 46.79 -65.06
CA ASN A 787 14.70 46.73 -66.51
C ASN A 787 14.42 45.38 -67.19
N SER A 788 13.97 44.33 -66.50
CA SER A 788 13.44 43.12 -67.17
C SER A 788 12.51 42.28 -66.30
N GLY A 789 11.58 41.53 -66.90
CA GLY A 789 10.73 40.55 -66.20
C GLY A 789 11.47 39.28 -65.76
N SER A 790 12.78 39.40 -65.52
CA SER A 790 13.69 38.40 -64.93
C SER A 790 14.57 39.06 -63.86
N GLU A 791 14.13 40.18 -63.29
CA GLU A 791 14.73 40.87 -62.14
C GLU A 791 13.71 40.90 -61.00
N ASP A 792 12.89 39.86 -60.91
CA ASP A 792 11.78 39.68 -59.98
C ASP A 792 12.26 38.95 -58.72
N VAL A 793 11.88 39.40 -57.53
CA VAL A 793 12.37 38.82 -56.26
C VAL A 793 11.46 37.69 -55.83
N ASP A 794 11.95 36.46 -55.93
CA ASP A 794 11.17 35.24 -55.72
C ASP A 794 11.68 34.33 -54.58
N ALA A 795 12.66 34.83 -53.83
CA ALA A 795 13.10 34.22 -52.58
C ALA A 795 13.76 35.28 -51.72
N PHE A 796 13.28 35.50 -50.49
CA PHE A 796 13.96 36.40 -49.57
C PHE A 796 13.77 36.06 -48.09
N HIS A 797 14.77 36.45 -47.30
CA HIS A 797 14.76 36.40 -45.84
C HIS A 797 15.13 37.77 -45.27
N ILE A 798 14.44 38.21 -44.22
CA ILE A 798 14.71 39.47 -43.52
C ILE A 798 15.35 39.16 -42.17
N HIS A 799 16.61 39.53 -42.03
CA HIS A 799 17.35 39.36 -40.78
C HIS A 799 16.85 40.33 -39.70
N PRO A 800 17.01 40.00 -38.41
CA PRO A 800 16.66 40.88 -37.30
C PRO A 800 17.36 42.26 -37.33
N ASP A 801 18.52 42.36 -37.97
CA ASP A 801 19.28 43.61 -38.14
C ASP A 801 18.76 44.49 -39.31
N GLY A 802 17.74 44.02 -40.04
CA GLY A 802 17.12 44.71 -41.17
C GLY A 802 17.80 44.46 -42.52
N ARG A 803 18.85 43.61 -42.58
CA ARG A 803 19.40 43.11 -43.83
C ARG A 803 18.38 42.20 -44.53
N VAL A 804 18.32 42.28 -45.86
CA VAL A 804 17.46 41.40 -46.67
C VAL A 804 18.35 40.54 -47.56
N THR A 805 18.25 39.23 -47.42
CA THR A 805 18.92 38.26 -48.29
C THR A 805 17.93 37.82 -49.33
N PHE A 806 18.25 37.92 -50.62
CA PHE A 806 17.32 37.49 -51.66
C PHE A 806 17.99 36.88 -52.89
N SER A 807 17.18 36.16 -53.67
CA SER A 807 17.43 35.73 -55.05
C SER A 807 16.46 36.43 -56.01
N CYS A 808 16.69 36.29 -57.32
CA CYS A 808 15.76 36.74 -58.33
C CYS A 808 15.47 35.66 -59.38
N VAL A 809 14.33 35.80 -60.06
CA VAL A 809 13.94 34.98 -61.21
C VAL A 809 14.91 35.21 -62.37
N GLY A 810 15.88 34.33 -62.55
CA GLY A 810 16.90 34.52 -63.60
C GLY A 810 18.06 35.42 -63.16
N ASN A 811 18.99 35.67 -64.09
CA ASN A 811 20.16 36.49 -63.80
C ASN A 811 19.78 37.94 -63.51
N PHE A 812 20.24 38.46 -62.37
CA PHE A 812 19.96 39.83 -61.94
C PHE A 812 21.20 40.73 -61.97
N THR A 813 20.98 42.04 -62.10
CA THR A 813 22.02 43.06 -61.91
C THR A 813 21.51 44.15 -60.99
N VAL A 814 22.16 44.27 -59.83
CA VAL A 814 21.89 45.32 -58.84
C VAL A 814 23.03 46.33 -58.80
N SER A 815 22.86 47.41 -58.04
CA SER A 815 23.86 48.48 -57.93
C SER A 815 25.25 47.97 -57.47
N GLY A 816 26.13 47.68 -58.43
CA GLY A 816 27.51 47.26 -58.19
C GLY A 816 27.77 45.74 -58.19
N LEU A 817 26.76 44.91 -58.48
CA LEU A 817 26.85 43.44 -58.42
C LEU A 817 25.99 42.80 -59.53
N SER A 818 26.43 41.67 -60.08
CA SER A 818 25.65 40.85 -61.02
C SER A 818 25.81 39.38 -60.64
N GLY A 819 24.71 38.65 -60.48
CA GLY A 819 24.65 37.23 -60.14
C GLY A 819 23.79 36.43 -61.12
N THR A 820 23.72 35.12 -60.91
CA THR A 820 22.80 34.20 -61.60
C THR A 820 21.64 33.78 -60.68
N ASP A 821 20.65 33.06 -61.20
CA ASP A 821 19.40 32.67 -60.50
C ASP A 821 19.59 31.76 -59.28
N GLU A 822 20.75 31.11 -59.17
CA GLU A 822 21.13 30.28 -58.04
C GLU A 822 21.94 31.03 -56.95
N ASP A 823 22.18 32.35 -57.11
CA ASP A 823 22.98 33.15 -56.19
C ASP A 823 22.11 33.92 -55.18
N LEU A 824 22.53 33.95 -53.91
CA LEU A 824 21.90 34.76 -52.86
C LEU A 824 22.74 36.00 -52.56
N VAL A 825 22.07 37.16 -52.50
CA VAL A 825 22.72 38.45 -52.21
C VAL A 825 22.14 39.12 -50.98
N ASN A 826 23.02 39.72 -50.20
CA ASN A 826 22.68 40.53 -49.05
C ASN A 826 22.49 41.99 -49.46
N PHE A 827 21.30 42.53 -49.21
CA PHE A 827 21.01 43.95 -49.27
C PHE A 827 20.99 44.55 -47.86
N THR A 828 21.86 45.52 -47.61
CA THR A 828 21.84 46.30 -46.37
C THR A 828 21.21 47.67 -46.63
N PRO A 829 19.95 47.89 -46.23
CA PRO A 829 19.27 49.16 -46.47
C PRO A 829 19.82 50.28 -45.58
N THR A 830 20.07 51.43 -46.20
CA THR A 830 20.30 52.72 -45.53
C THR A 830 19.01 53.56 -45.45
N SER A 831 18.04 53.32 -46.34
CA SER A 831 16.66 53.78 -46.27
C SER A 831 15.71 52.76 -46.89
N THR A 832 14.50 52.66 -46.34
CA THR A 832 13.41 51.77 -46.79
C THR A 832 12.16 52.57 -47.17
N GLY A 833 11.16 51.91 -47.76
CA GLY A 833 9.95 52.52 -48.31
C GLY A 833 10.11 52.98 -49.76
N SER A 834 9.29 53.93 -50.20
CA SER A 834 9.26 54.41 -51.61
C SER A 834 10.48 55.23 -52.06
N GLN A 835 11.55 55.25 -51.26
CA GLN A 835 12.86 55.83 -51.56
C GLN A 835 13.92 54.91 -50.96
N THR A 836 14.18 53.80 -51.64
CA THR A 836 15.07 52.76 -51.13
C THR A 836 16.51 53.04 -51.54
N ALA A 837 17.44 52.93 -50.58
CA ALA A 837 18.86 53.08 -50.85
C ALA A 837 19.64 52.16 -49.94
N GLY A 838 20.69 51.53 -50.45
CA GLY A 838 21.53 50.62 -49.66
C GLY A 838 22.72 50.11 -50.47
N ALA A 839 23.34 49.06 -49.96
CA ALA A 839 24.47 48.40 -50.63
C ALA A 839 24.24 46.89 -50.71
N PHE A 840 24.75 46.30 -51.79
CA PHE A 840 24.72 44.87 -52.06
C PHE A 840 26.07 44.22 -51.82
N GLU A 841 26.05 43.01 -51.28
CA GLU A 841 27.20 42.09 -51.23
C GLU A 841 26.75 40.66 -51.53
N PHE A 842 27.63 39.85 -52.12
CA PHE A 842 27.35 38.42 -52.29
C PHE A 842 27.29 37.74 -50.93
N PHE A 843 26.26 36.93 -50.73
CA PHE A 843 26.15 36.07 -49.55
C PHE A 843 26.58 34.65 -49.90
N ILE A 844 25.90 34.02 -50.86
CA ILE A 844 26.22 32.67 -51.33
C ILE A 844 26.21 32.65 -52.85
N VAL A 845 27.24 32.03 -53.42
CA VAL A 845 27.30 31.71 -54.85
C VAL A 845 26.76 30.28 -55.01
N GLY A 846 25.69 30.07 -55.78
CA GLY A 846 25.00 28.77 -55.82
C GLY A 846 25.90 27.62 -56.30
N ALA A 847 26.87 27.92 -57.17
CA ALA A 847 27.89 26.97 -57.59
C ALA A 847 28.75 26.43 -56.42
N ASP A 848 28.97 27.22 -55.36
CA ASP A 848 29.72 26.79 -54.17
C ASP A 848 28.91 25.80 -53.32
N LEU A 849 27.58 25.81 -53.43
CA LEU A 849 26.69 24.81 -52.84
C LEU A 849 26.58 23.53 -53.69
N GLY A 850 27.22 23.50 -54.86
CA GLY A 850 27.14 22.41 -55.83
C GLY A 850 25.87 22.41 -56.67
N LEU A 851 25.15 23.54 -56.73
CA LEU A 851 23.97 23.73 -57.59
C LEU A 851 24.39 23.91 -59.06
N ALA A 852 23.52 23.49 -59.97
CA ALA A 852 23.73 23.70 -61.40
C ALA A 852 23.26 25.11 -61.79
N THR A 853 23.79 25.67 -62.87
CA THR A 853 23.42 27.00 -63.39
C THR A 853 22.02 27.06 -64.03
N ILE A 854 21.14 26.16 -63.64
CA ILE A 854 19.73 26.08 -64.04
C ILE A 854 18.83 25.90 -62.81
N SER A 855 19.41 26.02 -61.61
CA SER A 855 18.80 25.72 -60.32
C SER A 855 18.25 27.02 -59.71
N ASP A 856 17.11 27.44 -60.21
CA ASP A 856 16.42 28.67 -59.81
C ASP A 856 15.83 28.53 -58.39
N ILE A 857 16.33 29.35 -57.46
CA ILE A 857 15.90 29.35 -56.05
C ILE A 857 14.55 30.04 -55.94
N GLY A 858 13.49 29.28 -55.63
CA GLY A 858 12.12 29.78 -55.52
C GLY A 858 11.63 29.95 -54.07
N GLY A 859 12.55 29.97 -53.11
CA GLY A 859 12.24 30.21 -51.70
C GLY A 859 13.46 30.01 -50.82
N TYR A 860 13.64 30.90 -49.84
CA TYR A 860 14.82 30.92 -48.97
C TYR A 860 14.46 31.36 -47.56
N CYS A 861 14.91 30.60 -46.56
CA CYS A 861 14.81 30.97 -45.16
C CYS A 861 16.06 30.53 -44.40
N GLU A 862 16.66 31.43 -43.61
CA GLU A 862 17.75 31.08 -42.69
C GLU A 862 17.16 30.74 -41.32
N VAL A 863 17.53 29.59 -40.77
CA VAL A 863 17.16 29.18 -39.40
C VAL A 863 18.24 29.71 -38.47
N GLU A 864 18.09 30.97 -38.05
CA GLU A 864 18.89 31.56 -36.98
C GLU A 864 18.35 31.07 -35.63
N ARG A 865 19.09 30.20 -34.90
CA ARG A 865 18.75 29.82 -33.51
C ARG A 865 19.70 30.45 -32.49
#